data_AF-A0AA38YI81-F1
#
_entry.id   AF-A0AA38YI81-F1
#
_cell.length_a   1.000
_cell.length_b   1.000
_cell.length_c   1.000
_cell.angle_alpha   90.00
_cell.angle_beta   90.00
_cell.angle_gamma   90.00
#
_symmetry.space_group_name_H-M   'P 1'
#
loop_
_entity.id
_entity.type
_entity.pdbx_description
1 polymer ?
#
loop_
_entity_poly.entity_id
_entity_poly.type
_entity_poly.pdbx_seq_one_letter_code
_entity_poly.pdbx_strand_id
1 'polypeptide(L)'
;MVMDVHERFRTESHSEAAGRFNERFLLSLASCKACVIMDDELNILPISSHIRSITPVPVKEDSEGLSEAERDLKNLKEQLSEDFPVGPLIKKCCTLDQGKAVITFLDAILDKALRSTVVSLAARGRGKSAALGLAVAGAIAAGYSNIFVTAPSPDNLKTLFEFICKGFDALEYKEHIDYDVVKSTNPEFKKATVRINIYRQHRQTIQYIQPHEHEKLSQVELLVVDEAAAIPLPVVKSLLGPYLVFLSSTVNGYEGTGRSLSLKLLQQLEEQSQMPTKSVENSLSGRLFKKIELSESIRYASGDPIESWLNTLLCLDVANSIPNISRLPPPTECDLYYVNRDTLFSYHKDSELFLQRMMALYVASHYKNSPNDLQLMADAPAHHLFVLLGPVDESKNHLPDILCVIQVCLEGQISRKSAIKSLSDGHQPFGDQIPWKFCEQFQDTVFPTLSGARIVRIATHPSAMRLGYGSAAVELLTRYFEGQLTPISEIDVENTVETPYVRVTEAAEKVSLLEENIKPRTDLPHLLVHLHERRPEKLHYIGVSFGLTLDLFRFWRRHKFAPFYIGQIQSTVTGEHTCMVLKPLNNDEIEVSGSDQWGFFGPFYQDFKRRFTRLLGSSFRTMEYKLAMSILDPKINFQDLEPTMPPSNGFLTSLNGIFSPHDMKRLEAYTSNLADFHMILDLVPILVHQYYQEKLPVTLSYAQASVLLCIGLQNQNISYIEGEIKLERQQILSLFIKSMKKLHKYLYGIASKEIESTLPRLREIVMEPHTISVDEDLNDAAKQVEDGMKAKTESLLDPDFLQQYAIADREADFEKALQNGSGKLPSGGLLSVKSSRTKMEKHGKQEKSHKSGEKRSKDHHSSKSNKKRKS
;
A
#
# COMPACT_ATOMS: atom_id res chain seq x y z
N MET A 1 -35.18 20.73 -6.45
CA MET A 1 -34.11 21.66 -6.04
C MET A 1 -32.77 20.99 -6.31
N VAL A 2 -31.77 21.69 -6.86
CA VAL A 2 -30.42 21.14 -7.06
C VAL A 2 -29.43 22.09 -6.36
N MET A 3 -28.78 21.60 -5.31
CA MET A 3 -27.62 22.26 -4.70
C MET A 3 -26.37 22.09 -5.58
N ASP A 4 -25.49 23.10 -5.60
CA ASP A 4 -24.17 23.09 -6.27
C ASP A 4 -23.33 21.85 -5.91
N VAL A 5 -23.54 21.29 -4.72
CA VAL A 5 -22.84 20.09 -4.23
C VAL A 5 -23.12 18.87 -5.12
N HIS A 6 -24.33 18.73 -5.70
CA HIS A 6 -24.64 17.58 -6.56
C HIS A 6 -23.84 17.58 -7.87
N GLU A 7 -23.31 18.72 -8.34
CA GLU A 7 -22.41 18.72 -9.49
C GLU A 7 -21.12 17.94 -9.22
N ARG A 8 -20.69 17.85 -7.95
CA ARG A 8 -19.54 17.05 -7.51
C ARG A 8 -19.84 15.57 -7.32
N PHE A 9 -21.11 15.18 -7.40
CA PHE A 9 -21.61 13.81 -7.22
C PHE A 9 -22.00 13.15 -8.55
N ARG A 10 -21.94 13.89 -9.67
CA ARG A 10 -22.19 13.39 -11.02
C ARG A 10 -20.90 12.90 -11.66
N THR A 11 -20.92 11.68 -12.20
CA THR A 11 -19.86 11.15 -13.09
C THR A 11 -20.35 11.17 -14.54
N GLU A 12 -19.46 10.86 -15.50
CA GLU A 12 -19.88 10.67 -16.90
C GLU A 12 -20.82 9.46 -17.06
N SER A 13 -20.70 8.47 -16.18
CA SER A 13 -21.54 7.27 -16.08
C SER A 13 -22.85 7.46 -15.32
N HIS A 14 -22.93 8.39 -14.37
CA HIS A 14 -24.11 8.60 -13.53
C HIS A 14 -24.42 10.10 -13.31
N SER A 15 -25.43 10.61 -14.02
CA SER A 15 -25.78 12.05 -14.06
C SER A 15 -26.95 12.45 -13.14
N GLU A 16 -27.80 11.51 -12.72
CA GLU A 16 -28.91 11.77 -11.81
C GLU A 16 -28.51 11.52 -10.34
N ALA A 17 -28.32 12.61 -9.60
CA ALA A 17 -28.15 12.58 -8.15
C ALA A 17 -29.50 12.85 -7.46
N ALA A 18 -29.85 12.04 -6.46
CA ALA A 18 -31.11 12.15 -5.72
C ALA A 18 -30.92 12.96 -4.43
N GLY A 19 -31.90 13.78 -4.04
CA GLY A 19 -31.83 14.63 -2.85
C GLY A 19 -32.16 13.90 -1.53
N ARG A 20 -31.65 12.69 -1.31
CA ARG A 20 -32.04 11.84 -0.17
C ARG A 20 -31.72 12.49 1.18
N PHE A 21 -30.59 13.17 1.29
CA PHE A 21 -30.25 13.90 2.51
C PHE A 21 -31.25 15.02 2.82
N ASN A 22 -31.81 15.67 1.79
CA ASN A 22 -32.80 16.73 1.94
C ASN A 22 -34.19 16.19 2.36
N GLU A 23 -34.60 15.02 1.84
CA GLU A 23 -35.82 14.33 2.30
C GLU A 23 -35.69 13.96 3.81
N ARG A 24 -34.56 13.36 4.22
CA ARG A 24 -34.29 13.08 5.64
C ARG A 24 -34.22 14.36 6.49
N PHE A 25 -33.64 15.44 5.97
CA PHE A 25 -33.57 16.73 6.66
C PHE A 25 -34.97 17.26 6.97
N LEU A 26 -35.85 17.36 5.97
CA LEU A 26 -37.23 17.85 6.15
C LEU A 26 -38.02 16.99 7.14
N LEU A 27 -37.93 15.65 7.03
CA LEU A 27 -38.55 14.72 7.97
C LEU A 27 -38.02 14.89 9.41
N SER A 28 -36.73 15.23 9.55
CA SER A 28 -36.12 15.50 10.86
C SER A 28 -36.51 16.85 11.46
N LEU A 29 -36.92 17.85 10.67
CA LEU A 29 -37.42 19.11 11.21
C LEU A 29 -38.76 18.89 11.92
N ALA A 30 -39.63 18.02 11.37
CA ALA A 30 -40.92 17.69 11.98
C ALA A 30 -40.79 16.99 13.35
N SER A 31 -39.68 16.31 13.64
CA SER A 31 -39.41 15.72 14.97
C SER A 31 -38.73 16.69 15.94
N CYS A 32 -38.22 17.83 15.46
CA CYS A 32 -37.50 18.80 16.26
C CYS A 32 -38.45 19.71 17.04
N LYS A 33 -38.54 19.50 18.36
CA LYS A 33 -39.42 20.26 19.29
C LYS A 33 -39.19 21.78 19.30
N ALA A 34 -38.05 22.26 18.78
CA ALA A 34 -37.65 23.66 18.76
C ALA A 34 -37.65 24.29 17.35
N CYS A 35 -38.13 23.57 16.31
CA CYS A 35 -38.16 24.06 14.94
C CYS A 35 -39.57 24.51 14.52
N VAL A 36 -39.76 25.82 14.31
CA VAL A 36 -40.99 26.37 13.71
C VAL A 36 -40.82 26.43 12.19
N ILE A 37 -41.85 25.96 11.45
CA ILE A 37 -41.94 26.13 10.00
C ILE A 37 -43.07 27.13 9.74
N MET A 38 -42.75 28.20 9.03
CA MET A 38 -43.66 29.29 8.68
C MET A 38 -43.63 29.52 7.17
N ASP A 39 -44.70 30.09 6.62
CA ASP A 39 -44.70 30.66 5.27
C ASP A 39 -44.16 32.11 5.24
N ASP A 40 -44.14 32.72 4.05
CA ASP A 40 -43.70 34.10 3.84
C ASP A 40 -44.59 35.16 4.54
N GLU A 41 -45.81 34.78 4.97
CA GLU A 41 -46.75 35.60 5.74
C GLU A 41 -46.67 35.36 7.26
N LEU A 42 -45.72 34.51 7.71
CA LEU A 42 -45.52 34.08 9.10
C LEU A 42 -46.63 33.17 9.69
N ASN A 43 -47.46 32.54 8.84
CA ASN A 43 -48.42 31.55 9.29
C ASN A 43 -47.71 30.23 9.68
N ILE A 44 -48.06 29.66 10.83
CA ILE A 44 -47.44 28.42 11.35
C ILE A 44 -48.01 27.19 10.64
N LEU A 45 -47.18 26.51 9.83
CA LEU A 45 -47.60 25.34 9.05
C LEU A 45 -47.91 24.12 9.95
N PRO A 46 -48.92 23.29 9.59
CA PRO A 46 -49.40 22.19 10.43
C PRO A 46 -48.36 21.10 10.70
N ILE A 47 -47.33 20.99 9.85
CA ILE A 47 -46.15 20.12 10.05
C ILE A 47 -45.50 20.38 11.43
N SER A 48 -45.50 21.63 11.89
CA SER A 48 -44.93 22.05 13.19
C SER A 48 -45.92 21.94 14.37
N SER A 49 -46.90 21.02 14.29
CA SER A 49 -48.02 20.88 15.25
C SER A 49 -47.64 20.89 16.73
N HIS A 50 -46.44 20.42 17.09
CA HIS A 50 -45.90 20.45 18.45
C HIS A 50 -45.84 21.86 19.05
N ILE A 51 -45.58 22.90 18.25
CA ILE A 51 -45.47 24.30 18.69
C ILE A 51 -46.80 24.89 19.17
N ARG A 52 -47.93 24.32 18.76
CA ARG A 52 -49.26 24.70 19.29
C ARG A 52 -49.43 24.41 20.80
N SER A 53 -48.45 23.74 21.42
CA SER A 53 -48.41 23.46 22.87
C SER A 53 -47.31 24.20 23.65
N ILE A 54 -46.57 25.13 23.02
CA ILE A 54 -45.56 25.92 23.73
C ILE A 54 -46.23 26.90 24.70
N THR A 55 -46.10 26.60 25.99
CA THR A 55 -46.36 27.56 27.08
C THR A 55 -45.12 28.41 27.33
N PRO A 56 -45.23 29.72 27.63
CA PRO A 56 -44.10 30.50 28.11
C PRO A 56 -43.58 29.87 29.41
N VAL A 57 -42.26 29.66 29.49
CA VAL A 57 -41.62 29.11 30.70
C VAL A 57 -41.83 30.11 31.83
N PRO A 58 -42.52 29.74 32.94
CA PRO A 58 -42.62 30.63 34.08
C PRO A 58 -41.24 30.82 34.69
N VAL A 59 -40.87 32.08 34.95
CA VAL A 59 -39.59 32.45 35.55
C VAL A 59 -39.54 31.91 36.99
N LYS A 60 -39.03 30.68 37.13
CA LYS A 60 -38.73 30.05 38.42
C LYS A 60 -37.34 30.48 38.88
N GLU A 61 -37.22 31.76 39.15
CA GLU A 61 -36.14 32.29 39.98
C GLU A 61 -36.36 31.79 41.42
N ASP A 62 -35.46 30.94 41.91
CA ASP A 62 -35.15 30.89 43.34
C ASP A 62 -34.57 32.26 43.76
N SER A 63 -34.42 32.53 45.07
CA SER A 63 -34.03 33.85 45.60
C SER A 63 -32.66 34.40 45.18
N GLU A 64 -31.85 33.67 44.41
CA GLU A 64 -30.63 34.16 43.74
C GLU A 64 -30.65 34.02 42.19
N GLY A 65 -31.69 33.43 41.60
CA GLY A 65 -31.82 33.19 40.15
C GLY A 65 -30.89 32.12 39.55
N LEU A 66 -29.96 31.56 40.32
CA LEU A 66 -28.91 30.64 39.86
C LEU A 66 -29.36 29.18 39.71
N SER A 67 -28.88 28.51 38.67
CA SER A 67 -29.00 27.07 38.43
C SER A 67 -28.17 26.24 39.42
N GLU A 68 -28.48 24.94 39.55
CA GLU A 68 -27.79 23.98 40.43
C GLU A 68 -26.28 23.90 40.12
N ALA A 69 -25.91 23.79 38.84
CA ALA A 69 -24.52 23.79 38.40
C ALA A 69 -23.78 25.11 38.67
N GLU A 70 -24.50 26.25 38.68
CA GLU A 70 -23.94 27.56 38.98
C GLU A 70 -23.70 27.75 40.49
N ARG A 71 -24.56 27.16 41.34
CA ARG A 71 -24.34 27.08 42.79
C ARG A 71 -23.12 26.23 43.12
N ASP A 72 -22.97 25.07 42.50
CA ASP A 72 -21.78 24.23 42.73
C ASP A 72 -20.49 24.89 42.21
N LEU A 73 -20.56 25.64 41.10
CA LEU A 73 -19.45 26.46 40.63
C LEU A 73 -19.12 27.62 41.59
N LYS A 74 -20.13 28.26 42.20
CA LYS A 74 -19.96 29.28 43.27
C LYS A 74 -19.28 28.66 44.50
N ASN A 75 -19.79 27.53 44.98
CA ASN A 75 -19.21 26.75 46.09
C ASN A 75 -17.73 26.40 45.83
N LEU A 76 -17.41 25.88 44.64
CA LEU A 76 -16.05 25.50 44.24
C LEU A 76 -15.11 26.71 44.09
N LYS A 77 -15.63 27.86 43.62
CA LYS A 77 -14.89 29.14 43.55
C LYS A 77 -14.59 29.74 44.92
N GLU A 78 -15.47 29.53 45.90
CA GLU A 78 -15.30 29.99 47.28
C GLU A 78 -14.31 29.08 48.04
N GLN A 79 -14.45 27.75 47.94
CA GLN A 79 -13.57 26.76 48.57
C GLN A 79 -12.09 26.93 48.20
N LEU A 80 -11.80 27.09 46.90
CA LEU A 80 -10.42 27.18 46.39
C LEU A 80 -9.95 28.64 46.23
N SER A 81 -10.57 29.59 46.93
CA SER A 81 -10.37 31.02 46.69
C SER A 81 -9.02 31.57 47.18
N GLU A 82 -8.39 30.91 48.16
CA GLU A 82 -7.11 31.28 48.78
C GLU A 82 -5.90 30.50 48.22
N ASP A 83 -6.12 29.34 47.57
CA ASP A 83 -5.04 28.50 47.03
C ASP A 83 -4.37 29.16 45.83
N PHE A 84 -3.16 29.70 45.99
CA PHE A 84 -2.35 30.22 44.88
C PHE A 84 -1.56 29.08 44.19
N PRO A 85 -1.55 28.95 42.85
CA PRO A 85 -2.13 29.84 41.83
C PRO A 85 -3.55 29.45 41.38
N VAL A 86 -4.18 28.49 42.04
CA VAL A 86 -5.45 27.83 41.64
C VAL A 86 -6.64 28.80 41.66
N GLY A 87 -6.90 29.48 42.78
CA GLY A 87 -8.06 30.33 43.00
C GLY A 87 -8.25 31.48 42.00
N PRO A 88 -7.21 32.29 41.70
CA PRO A 88 -7.30 33.36 40.70
C PRO A 88 -7.66 32.85 39.29
N LEU A 89 -7.19 31.65 38.91
CA LEU A 89 -7.48 31.03 37.62
C LEU A 89 -8.91 30.44 37.60
N ILE A 90 -9.33 29.73 38.65
CA ILE A 90 -10.70 29.17 38.74
C ILE A 90 -11.76 30.26 38.72
N LYS A 91 -11.51 31.44 39.29
CA LYS A 91 -12.43 32.59 39.22
C LYS A 91 -12.81 32.96 37.77
N LYS A 92 -11.92 32.73 36.79
CA LYS A 92 -12.15 32.95 35.34
C LYS A 92 -12.92 31.82 34.64
N CYS A 93 -13.06 30.63 35.23
CA CYS A 93 -13.81 29.52 34.62
C CYS A 93 -15.32 29.83 34.60
N CYS A 94 -16.00 29.49 33.49
CA CYS A 94 -17.44 29.72 33.34
C CYS A 94 -18.30 28.51 33.75
N THR A 95 -17.78 27.30 33.55
CA THR A 95 -18.47 26.02 33.79
C THR A 95 -17.78 25.18 34.85
N LEU A 96 -18.54 24.33 35.54
CA LEU A 96 -18.04 23.51 36.64
C LEU A 96 -17.09 22.43 36.14
N ASP A 97 -17.38 21.87 34.96
CA ASP A 97 -16.48 20.96 34.23
C ASP A 97 -15.12 21.60 33.96
N GLN A 98 -15.08 22.89 33.58
CA GLN A 98 -13.81 23.62 33.38
C GLN A 98 -13.06 23.86 34.69
N GLY A 99 -13.76 24.16 35.80
CA GLY A 99 -13.16 24.23 37.13
C GLY A 99 -12.43 22.94 37.49
N LYS A 100 -13.14 21.80 37.43
CA LYS A 100 -12.58 20.47 37.70
C LYS A 100 -11.40 20.11 36.78
N ALA A 101 -11.48 20.47 35.50
CA ALA A 101 -10.39 20.23 34.55
C ALA A 101 -9.14 21.06 34.87
N VAL A 102 -9.29 22.37 35.16
CA VAL A 102 -8.17 23.24 35.54
C VAL A 102 -7.50 22.77 36.82
N ILE A 103 -8.28 22.37 37.85
CA ILE A 103 -7.73 21.72 39.07
C ILE A 103 -6.89 20.51 38.69
N THR A 104 -7.46 19.55 37.93
CA THR A 104 -6.77 18.30 37.57
C THR A 104 -5.48 18.53 36.77
N PHE A 105 -5.41 19.59 35.95
CA PHE A 105 -4.18 20.00 35.28
C PHE A 105 -3.15 20.61 36.25
N LEU A 106 -3.58 21.50 37.17
CA LEU A 106 -2.71 22.13 38.16
C LEU A 106 -2.17 21.12 39.18
N ASP A 107 -2.97 20.14 39.60
CA ASP A 107 -2.50 19.00 40.43
C ASP A 107 -1.35 18.26 39.74
N ALA A 108 -1.46 18.00 38.43
CA ALA A 108 -0.44 17.30 37.66
C ALA A 108 0.85 18.13 37.44
N ILE A 109 0.76 19.46 37.56
CA ILE A 109 1.90 20.40 37.57
C ILE A 109 2.57 20.41 38.95
N LEU A 110 1.77 20.45 40.02
CA LEU A 110 2.26 20.53 41.41
C LEU A 110 2.89 19.22 41.90
N ASP A 111 2.41 18.07 41.42
CA ASP A 111 2.96 16.72 41.65
C ASP A 111 4.38 16.54 41.06
N LYS A 112 4.79 17.41 40.12
CA LYS A 112 6.12 17.41 39.46
C LYS A 112 6.53 16.06 38.82
N ALA A 113 5.57 15.18 38.58
CA ALA A 113 5.79 13.85 38.02
C ALA A 113 6.24 13.92 36.55
N LEU A 114 7.55 13.82 36.31
CA LEU A 114 8.21 13.92 34.99
C LEU A 114 7.65 12.97 33.92
N ARG A 115 6.91 11.92 34.27
CA ARG A 115 6.28 10.99 33.31
C ARG A 115 4.76 10.86 33.51
N SER A 116 4.08 11.99 33.65
CA SER A 116 2.61 12.06 33.68
C SER A 116 2.04 12.52 32.33
N THR A 117 0.83 12.10 32.01
CA THR A 117 0.10 12.54 30.80
C THR A 117 -1.39 12.71 31.11
N VAL A 118 -1.88 13.92 30.88
CA VAL A 118 -3.28 14.31 31.14
C VAL A 118 -4.00 14.53 29.81
N VAL A 119 -5.12 13.87 29.60
CA VAL A 119 -5.88 13.93 28.34
C VAL A 119 -7.26 14.52 28.58
N SER A 120 -7.52 15.68 27.97
CA SER A 120 -8.84 16.34 27.97
C SER A 120 -9.59 16.03 26.68
N LEU A 121 -10.70 15.32 26.85
CA LEU A 121 -11.65 14.97 25.80
C LEU A 121 -12.87 15.88 25.91
N ALA A 122 -13.38 16.37 24.78
CA ALA A 122 -14.67 17.06 24.75
C ALA A 122 -15.24 17.14 23.34
N ALA A 123 -16.51 17.47 23.24
CA ALA A 123 -17.07 18.03 22.00
C ALA A 123 -16.41 19.37 21.63
N ARG A 124 -16.72 19.89 20.42
CA ARG A 124 -16.42 21.28 20.05
C ARG A 124 -17.27 22.23 20.93
N GLY A 125 -16.81 23.47 21.14
CA GLY A 125 -17.58 24.48 21.90
C GLY A 125 -17.58 24.34 23.44
N ARG A 126 -16.93 23.33 24.04
CA ARG A 126 -16.83 23.12 25.50
C ARG A 126 -15.66 23.85 26.19
N GLY A 127 -14.86 24.61 25.44
CA GLY A 127 -13.83 25.52 25.97
C GLY A 127 -12.45 24.92 26.33
N LYS A 128 -12.08 23.73 25.82
CA LYS A 128 -10.77 23.08 26.07
C LYS A 128 -9.55 24.01 25.96
N SER A 129 -9.41 24.73 24.85
CA SER A 129 -8.26 25.62 24.61
C SER A 129 -8.17 26.78 25.62
N ALA A 130 -9.30 27.18 26.22
CA ALA A 130 -9.34 28.16 27.31
C ALA A 130 -8.86 27.55 28.63
N ALA A 131 -9.34 26.35 28.98
CA ALA A 131 -8.88 25.60 30.16
C ALA A 131 -7.38 25.26 30.07
N LEU A 132 -6.88 24.86 28.90
CA LEU A 132 -5.45 24.67 28.64
C LEU A 132 -4.65 25.98 28.77
N GLY A 133 -5.18 27.10 28.26
CA GLY A 133 -4.51 28.41 28.38
C GLY A 133 -4.35 28.85 29.84
N LEU A 134 -5.40 28.66 30.67
CA LEU A 134 -5.35 28.91 32.11
C LEU A 134 -4.36 27.96 32.81
N ALA A 135 -4.34 26.67 32.45
CA ALA A 135 -3.39 25.70 33.00
C ALA A 135 -1.93 26.04 32.67
N VAL A 136 -1.63 26.56 31.46
CA VAL A 136 -0.28 27.03 31.08
C VAL A 136 0.13 28.28 31.87
N ALA A 137 -0.78 29.22 32.12
CA ALA A 137 -0.50 30.37 32.98
C ALA A 137 -0.18 29.91 34.43
N GLY A 138 -0.91 28.91 34.94
CA GLY A 138 -0.61 28.30 36.24
C GLY A 138 0.71 27.52 36.30
N ALA A 139 1.11 26.83 35.22
CA ALA A 139 2.42 26.18 35.12
C ALA A 139 3.59 27.18 35.24
N ILE A 140 3.42 28.39 34.69
CA ILE A 140 4.40 29.47 34.78
C ILE A 140 4.47 30.01 36.22
N ALA A 141 3.33 30.19 36.90
CA ALA A 141 3.31 30.55 38.32
C ALA A 141 3.91 29.45 39.23
N ALA A 142 3.80 28.18 38.83
CA ALA A 142 4.44 27.04 39.50
C ALA A 142 5.95 26.88 39.19
N GLY A 143 6.50 27.73 38.31
CA GLY A 143 7.94 27.82 38.07
C GLY A 143 8.49 27.01 36.88
N TYR A 144 7.65 26.54 35.96
CA TYR A 144 8.13 25.87 34.73
C TYR A 144 8.82 26.88 33.80
N SER A 145 10.03 26.55 33.33
CA SER A 145 10.88 27.39 32.46
C SER A 145 10.56 27.21 30.98
N ASN A 146 10.46 25.96 30.50
CA ASN A 146 10.30 25.65 29.07
C ASN A 146 8.98 24.93 28.79
N ILE A 147 8.00 25.69 28.29
CA ILE A 147 6.68 25.19 27.91
C ILE A 147 6.54 25.28 26.39
N PHE A 148 6.42 24.15 25.71
CA PHE A 148 6.17 24.16 24.26
C PHE A 148 4.71 23.80 23.96
N VAL A 149 4.16 24.46 22.95
CA VAL A 149 2.78 24.30 22.50
C VAL A 149 2.78 23.81 21.05
N THR A 150 2.03 22.75 20.78
CA THR A 150 1.98 22.08 19.48
C THR A 150 0.52 21.99 19.01
N ALA A 151 0.30 22.26 17.73
CA ALA A 151 -1.00 22.20 17.06
C ALA A 151 -0.78 21.93 15.55
N PRO A 152 -1.79 21.43 14.81
CA PRO A 152 -1.69 21.24 13.36
C PRO A 152 -1.49 22.56 12.58
N SER A 153 -1.93 23.69 13.13
CA SER A 153 -1.65 25.03 12.60
C SER A 153 -1.56 26.06 13.75
N PRO A 154 -0.79 27.16 13.58
CA PRO A 154 -0.70 28.21 14.60
C PRO A 154 -1.97 29.07 14.71
N ASP A 155 -2.83 29.10 13.69
CA ASP A 155 -4.11 29.83 13.72
C ASP A 155 -5.03 29.29 14.84
N ASN A 156 -5.06 27.96 15.02
CA ASN A 156 -5.92 27.30 16.01
C ASN A 156 -5.53 27.69 17.45
N LEU A 157 -4.26 28.04 17.69
CA LEU A 157 -3.74 28.44 19.01
C LEU A 157 -4.08 29.88 19.42
N LYS A 158 -4.69 30.69 18.54
CA LYS A 158 -5.05 32.08 18.86
C LYS A 158 -5.84 32.18 20.18
N THR A 159 -6.82 31.31 20.39
CA THR A 159 -7.63 31.30 21.63
C THR A 159 -6.84 30.83 22.84
N LEU A 160 -5.93 29.86 22.67
CA LEU A 160 -5.10 29.35 23.77
C LEU A 160 -4.14 30.45 24.26
N PHE A 161 -3.48 31.18 23.35
CA PHE A 161 -2.63 32.32 23.73
C PHE A 161 -3.44 33.49 24.32
N GLU A 162 -4.66 33.76 23.84
CA GLU A 162 -5.54 34.77 24.44
C GLU A 162 -5.93 34.43 25.89
N PHE A 163 -6.17 33.15 26.19
CA PHE A 163 -6.47 32.70 27.57
C PHE A 163 -5.23 32.57 28.46
N ILE A 164 -4.03 32.39 27.90
CA ILE A 164 -2.76 32.56 28.65
C ILE A 164 -2.64 34.01 29.14
N CYS A 165 -2.86 35.00 28.28
CA CYS A 165 -2.83 36.41 28.69
C CYS A 165 -3.90 36.72 29.75
N LYS A 166 -5.14 36.23 29.60
CA LYS A 166 -6.19 36.39 30.63
C LYS A 166 -5.89 35.66 31.95
N GLY A 167 -5.03 34.64 31.93
CA GLY A 167 -4.47 33.99 33.11
C GLY A 167 -3.37 34.84 33.75
N PHE A 168 -2.49 35.45 32.96
CA PHE A 168 -1.49 36.43 33.42
C PHE A 168 -2.14 37.65 34.07
N ASP A 169 -3.22 38.21 33.48
CA ASP A 169 -4.03 39.28 34.08
C ASP A 169 -4.57 38.87 35.47
N ALA A 170 -4.98 37.60 35.63
CA ALA A 170 -5.51 37.06 36.88
C ALA A 170 -4.42 36.78 37.93
N LEU A 171 -3.16 36.66 37.50
CA LEU A 171 -1.98 36.41 38.33
C LEU A 171 -1.11 37.69 38.51
N GLU A 172 -1.67 38.85 38.15
CA GLU A 172 -1.05 40.18 38.25
C GLU A 172 0.29 40.34 37.49
N TYR A 173 0.48 39.60 36.39
CA TYR A 173 1.57 39.81 35.45
C TYR A 173 1.19 40.90 34.44
N LYS A 174 2.10 41.80 34.09
CA LYS A 174 1.87 42.94 33.18
C LYS A 174 2.61 42.80 31.85
N GLU A 175 1.91 43.02 30.74
CA GLU A 175 2.52 43.09 29.40
C GLU A 175 3.58 44.20 29.33
N HIS A 176 4.68 43.94 28.62
CA HIS A 176 5.87 44.80 28.47
C HIS A 176 6.63 45.14 29.77
N ILE A 177 6.29 44.49 30.90
CA ILE A 177 7.03 44.56 32.17
C ILE A 177 7.45 43.15 32.59
N ASP A 178 6.47 42.26 32.76
CA ASP A 178 6.69 40.88 33.19
C ASP A 178 6.79 39.91 32.00
N TYR A 179 6.15 40.22 30.87
CA TYR A 179 6.17 39.38 29.66
C TYR A 179 6.06 40.17 28.34
N ASP A 180 6.58 39.58 27.26
CA ASP A 180 6.49 40.09 25.88
C ASP A 180 5.94 39.04 24.91
N VAL A 181 5.02 39.46 24.03
CA VAL A 181 4.32 38.60 23.06
C VAL A 181 4.89 38.77 21.64
N VAL A 182 5.58 37.74 21.15
CA VAL A 182 6.19 37.73 19.80
C VAL A 182 5.24 37.09 18.79
N LYS A 183 4.85 37.88 17.79
CA LYS A 183 3.98 37.48 16.66
C LYS A 183 4.79 37.12 15.43
N SER A 184 4.28 36.23 14.59
CA SER A 184 4.98 35.77 13.38
C SER A 184 5.13 36.87 12.34
N THR A 185 6.30 36.91 11.69
CA THR A 185 6.58 37.70 10.49
C THR A 185 6.10 37.04 9.20
N ASN A 186 5.77 35.74 9.22
CA ASN A 186 5.44 34.99 8.00
C ASN A 186 4.00 35.27 7.55
N PRO A 187 3.74 35.53 6.26
CA PRO A 187 2.38 35.77 5.74
C PRO A 187 1.43 34.59 5.98
N GLU A 188 1.93 33.36 5.79
CA GLU A 188 1.18 32.10 5.94
C GLU A 188 0.58 31.91 7.34
N PHE A 189 1.24 32.46 8.36
CA PHE A 189 0.84 32.35 9.76
C PHE A 189 0.06 33.58 10.27
N LYS A 190 -0.42 34.46 9.37
CA LYS A 190 -1.42 35.53 9.63
C LYS A 190 -1.16 36.40 10.88
N LYS A 191 0.11 36.64 11.24
CA LYS A 191 0.54 37.34 12.47
C LYS A 191 0.14 36.64 13.80
N ALA A 192 -0.06 35.33 13.80
CA ALA A 192 -0.29 34.53 15.00
C ALA A 192 0.86 34.67 16.01
N THR A 193 0.56 34.51 17.30
CA THR A 193 1.56 34.46 18.37
C THR A 193 2.39 33.18 18.23
N VAL A 194 3.72 33.32 18.25
CA VAL A 194 4.68 32.20 18.12
C VAL A 194 5.46 31.97 19.41
N ARG A 195 5.74 33.04 20.16
CA ARG A 195 6.49 32.95 21.43
C ARG A 195 5.97 33.98 22.43
N ILE A 196 5.97 33.62 23.71
CA ILE A 196 5.87 34.56 24.81
C ILE A 196 7.12 34.37 25.68
N ASN A 197 7.83 35.45 25.98
CA ASN A 197 8.92 35.45 26.96
C ASN A 197 8.42 36.07 28.26
N ILE A 198 8.77 35.50 29.41
CA ILE A 198 8.41 35.98 30.74
C ILE A 198 9.69 36.18 31.55
N TYR A 199 9.75 37.25 32.33
CA TYR A 199 10.97 37.73 33.00
C TYR A 199 10.82 37.94 34.52
N ARG A 200 9.60 37.84 35.08
CA ARG A 200 9.21 38.27 36.45
C ARG A 200 10.03 37.67 37.60
N GLN A 201 10.45 36.41 37.49
CA GLN A 201 11.26 35.72 38.52
C GLN A 201 12.54 35.12 37.93
N HIS A 202 12.39 34.39 36.83
CA HIS A 202 13.45 33.86 36.00
C HIS A 202 12.97 33.89 34.54
N ARG A 203 13.87 33.61 33.59
CA ARG A 203 13.54 33.65 32.16
C ARG A 203 12.78 32.40 31.74
N GLN A 204 11.45 32.49 31.74
CA GLN A 204 10.54 31.43 31.26
C GLN A 204 10.12 31.74 29.82
N THR A 205 9.90 30.73 28.98
CA THR A 205 9.39 30.95 27.62
C THR A 205 8.33 29.92 27.20
N ILE A 206 7.23 30.43 26.65
CA ILE A 206 6.25 29.64 25.90
C ILE A 206 6.64 29.75 24.42
N GLN A 207 6.73 28.63 23.70
CA GLN A 207 7.01 28.64 22.26
C GLN A 207 6.11 27.65 21.49
N TYR A 208 5.57 28.10 20.35
CA TYR A 208 4.94 27.23 19.37
C TYR A 208 6.01 26.43 18.60
N ILE A 209 5.79 25.12 18.46
CA ILE A 209 6.61 24.23 17.65
C ILE A 209 5.70 23.39 16.72
N GLN A 210 6.15 23.17 15.49
CA GLN A 210 5.42 22.31 14.54
C GLN A 210 5.55 20.82 14.95
N PRO A 211 4.50 19.99 14.80
CA PRO A 211 4.52 18.60 15.27
C PRO A 211 5.70 17.74 14.78
N HIS A 212 6.27 18.06 13.62
CA HIS A 212 7.39 17.31 13.04
C HIS A 212 8.75 17.59 13.70
N GLU A 213 8.95 18.78 14.31
CA GLU A 213 10.24 19.24 14.86
C GLU A 213 10.58 18.65 16.25
N HIS A 214 10.22 17.39 16.47
CA HIS A 214 10.29 16.69 17.75
C HIS A 214 11.69 16.63 18.40
N GLU A 215 12.78 16.78 17.63
CA GLU A 215 14.16 16.86 18.15
C GLU A 215 14.35 18.02 19.15
N LYS A 216 13.62 19.13 18.95
CA LYS A 216 13.66 20.32 19.82
C LYS A 216 13.05 20.06 21.20
N LEU A 217 12.29 18.97 21.38
CA LEU A 217 11.61 18.64 22.64
C LEU A 217 12.55 18.12 23.73
N SER A 218 13.83 17.97 23.44
CA SER A 218 14.87 17.50 24.37
C SER A 218 15.12 18.42 25.58
N GLN A 219 14.62 19.66 25.56
CA GLN A 219 14.74 20.64 26.65
C GLN A 219 13.38 21.05 27.26
N VAL A 220 12.34 20.22 27.10
CA VAL A 220 10.96 20.51 27.53
C VAL A 220 10.67 19.97 28.92
N GLU A 221 9.96 20.77 29.72
CA GLU A 221 9.41 20.36 31.02
C GLU A 221 7.90 20.09 30.93
N LEU A 222 7.18 20.87 30.11
CA LEU A 222 5.76 20.70 29.81
C LEU A 222 5.50 20.86 28.30
N LEU A 223 4.90 19.83 27.69
CA LEU A 223 4.38 19.88 26.32
C LEU A 223 2.85 19.96 26.34
N VAL A 224 2.27 20.93 25.65
CA VAL A 224 0.82 21.05 25.44
C VAL A 224 0.49 20.83 23.97
N VAL A 225 -0.33 19.81 23.68
CA VAL A 225 -0.79 19.50 22.33
C VAL A 225 -2.30 19.77 22.24
N ASP A 226 -2.70 20.83 21.53
CA ASP A 226 -4.11 21.08 21.23
C ASP A 226 -4.50 20.46 19.89
N GLU A 227 -5.76 20.02 19.80
CA GLU A 227 -6.31 19.22 18.69
C GLU A 227 -5.38 18.05 18.26
N ALA A 228 -4.88 17.27 19.23
CA ALA A 228 -4.06 16.07 18.99
C ALA A 228 -4.73 15.05 18.05
N ALA A 229 -6.07 15.10 17.96
CA ALA A 229 -6.90 14.39 16.99
C ALA A 229 -6.52 14.63 15.51
N ALA A 230 -5.94 15.79 15.18
CA ALA A 230 -5.54 16.15 13.83
C ALA A 230 -4.06 15.81 13.52
N ILE A 231 -3.32 15.30 14.50
CA ILE A 231 -1.88 15.01 14.37
C ILE A 231 -1.69 13.49 14.19
N PRO A 232 -0.90 13.04 13.20
CA PRO A 232 -0.65 11.61 12.95
C PRO A 232 -0.22 10.82 14.21
N LEU A 233 -0.80 9.65 14.44
CA LEU A 233 -0.46 8.81 15.61
C LEU A 233 1.06 8.51 15.75
N PRO A 234 1.84 8.26 14.67
CA PRO A 234 3.30 8.11 14.80
C PRO A 234 3.99 9.38 15.32
N VAL A 235 3.52 10.56 14.92
CA VAL A 235 4.03 11.86 15.38
C VAL A 235 3.59 12.09 16.83
N VAL A 236 2.33 11.87 17.19
CA VAL A 236 1.87 11.93 18.60
C VAL A 236 2.71 11.01 19.50
N LYS A 237 3.19 9.87 18.99
CA LYS A 237 4.10 8.98 19.73
C LYS A 237 5.54 9.51 19.85
N SER A 238 6.10 10.21 18.86
CA SER A 238 7.41 10.87 19.02
C SER A 238 7.34 12.14 19.87
N LEU A 239 6.18 12.78 19.96
CA LEU A 239 5.88 13.87 20.90
C LEU A 239 5.74 13.41 22.38
N LEU A 240 5.65 12.11 22.67
CA LEU A 240 5.35 11.59 24.01
C LEU A 240 6.62 11.27 24.84
N GLY A 241 7.52 12.25 24.97
CA GLY A 241 8.81 12.15 25.67
C GLY A 241 8.77 12.03 27.21
N PRO A 242 9.93 12.06 27.90
CA PRO A 242 10.06 11.89 29.35
C PRO A 242 9.80 13.19 30.14
N TYR A 243 8.72 13.88 29.81
CA TYR A 243 8.27 15.13 30.42
C TYR A 243 6.74 15.10 30.62
N LEU A 244 6.19 16.12 31.30
CA LEU A 244 4.76 16.28 31.50
C LEU A 244 4.08 16.61 30.15
N VAL A 245 3.00 15.90 29.79
CA VAL A 245 2.27 16.12 28.53
C VAL A 245 0.78 16.34 28.77
N PHE A 246 0.24 17.43 28.24
CA PHE A 246 -1.19 17.68 28.16
C PHE A 246 -1.68 17.49 26.72
N LEU A 247 -2.71 16.67 26.52
CA LEU A 247 -3.33 16.44 25.21
C LEU A 247 -4.80 16.89 25.23
N SER A 248 -5.22 17.70 24.25
CA SER A 248 -6.63 18.02 23.98
C SER A 248 -7.10 17.33 22.70
N SER A 249 -8.31 16.74 22.74
CA SER A 249 -8.90 16.02 21.59
C SER A 249 -10.39 16.30 21.42
N THR A 250 -10.83 16.47 20.16
CA THR A 250 -12.20 16.77 19.72
C THR A 250 -12.95 15.49 19.36
N VAL A 251 -13.71 14.95 20.32
CA VAL A 251 -14.32 13.61 20.22
C VAL A 251 -15.61 13.62 19.40
N ASN A 252 -16.55 14.53 19.71
CA ASN A 252 -17.79 14.73 18.95
C ASN A 252 -17.73 16.10 18.25
N GLY A 253 -17.96 16.14 16.94
CA GLY A 253 -17.93 17.36 16.13
C GLY A 253 -17.55 17.11 14.67
N TYR A 254 -17.78 18.10 13.80
CA TYR A 254 -17.67 17.97 12.34
C TYR A 254 -16.24 17.70 11.80
N GLU A 255 -15.19 17.91 12.59
CA GLU A 255 -13.81 17.56 12.18
C GLU A 255 -13.50 16.05 12.31
N GLY A 256 -14.34 15.28 13.02
CA GLY A 256 -14.51 13.83 12.82
C GLY A 256 -13.31 12.89 13.05
N THR A 257 -12.24 13.34 13.70
CA THR A 257 -11.01 12.56 13.92
C THR A 257 -10.84 11.98 15.34
N GLY A 258 -11.43 12.61 16.35
CA GLY A 258 -10.94 12.42 17.72
C GLY A 258 -11.24 11.06 18.36
N ARG A 259 -12.36 10.40 18.03
CA ARG A 259 -12.84 9.24 18.82
C ARG A 259 -12.12 7.92 18.51
N SER A 260 -11.78 7.64 17.26
CA SER A 260 -11.00 6.43 16.90
C SER A 260 -9.54 6.56 17.30
N LEU A 261 -8.95 7.77 17.19
CA LEU A 261 -7.64 8.07 17.74
C LEU A 261 -7.68 7.97 19.27
N SER A 262 -8.66 8.57 19.94
CA SER A 262 -8.74 8.54 21.40
C SER A 262 -8.87 7.10 21.87
N LEU A 263 -9.80 6.28 21.37
CA LEU A 263 -9.92 4.89 21.82
C LEU A 263 -8.60 4.11 21.67
N LYS A 264 -7.90 4.22 20.53
CA LYS A 264 -6.63 3.52 20.28
C LYS A 264 -5.45 4.08 21.08
N LEU A 265 -5.42 5.38 21.37
CA LEU A 265 -4.36 6.06 22.13
C LEU A 265 -4.57 5.94 23.65
N LEU A 266 -5.80 6.15 24.12
CA LEU A 266 -6.22 5.94 25.51
C LEU A 266 -5.93 4.50 25.91
N GLN A 267 -6.39 3.50 25.16
CA GLN A 267 -6.10 2.10 25.43
C GLN A 267 -4.58 1.83 25.52
N GLN A 268 -3.78 2.38 24.60
CA GLN A 268 -2.31 2.20 24.63
C GLN A 268 -1.62 2.93 25.78
N LEU A 269 -2.18 4.03 26.29
CA LEU A 269 -1.68 4.74 27.48
C LEU A 269 -2.15 4.06 28.78
N GLU A 270 -3.38 3.55 28.80
CA GLU A 270 -3.95 2.77 29.89
C GLU A 270 -3.17 1.44 30.06
N GLU A 271 -2.94 0.70 28.97
CA GLU A 271 -2.06 -0.49 28.95
C GLU A 271 -0.63 -0.15 29.45
N GLN A 272 -0.06 1.00 29.07
CA GLN A 272 1.26 1.45 29.56
C GLN A 272 1.26 1.92 31.03
N SER A 273 0.10 2.29 31.58
CA SER A 273 -0.06 2.65 33.00
C SER A 273 -0.34 1.44 33.89
N GLN A 274 -0.97 0.38 33.35
CA GLN A 274 -1.37 -0.82 34.08
C GLN A 274 -0.27 -1.88 34.19
N MET A 275 0.79 -1.81 33.39
CA MET A 275 1.93 -2.74 33.45
C MET A 275 2.69 -2.59 34.80
N PRO A 276 2.65 -3.60 35.70
CA PRO A 276 3.22 -3.47 37.04
C PRO A 276 4.74 -3.66 37.04
N THR A 277 5.42 -2.98 37.95
CA THR A 277 6.89 -2.95 38.11
C THR A 277 7.45 -4.27 38.67
N LYS A 278 7.38 -5.37 37.90
CA LYS A 278 7.85 -6.70 38.32
C LYS A 278 8.70 -7.48 37.29
N SER A 279 9.09 -6.87 36.16
CA SER A 279 9.95 -7.53 35.15
C SER A 279 11.22 -6.74 34.83
N VAL A 280 12.31 -7.13 35.51
CA VAL A 280 13.73 -7.09 35.08
C VAL A 280 14.23 -5.85 34.30
N GLU A 281 14.91 -4.96 35.03
CA GLU A 281 16.16 -4.27 34.63
C GLU A 281 16.30 -3.68 33.21
N ASN A 282 15.23 -3.16 32.60
CA ASN A 282 15.32 -2.32 31.39
C ASN A 282 14.38 -1.09 31.42
N SER A 283 14.69 -0.17 32.34
CA SER A 283 14.49 1.29 32.26
C SER A 283 13.26 1.87 31.53
N LEU A 284 12.06 1.31 31.72
CA LEU A 284 10.79 1.92 31.30
C LEU A 284 9.78 1.93 32.46
N SER A 285 10.00 2.83 33.42
CA SER A 285 9.01 3.11 34.50
C SER A 285 7.67 3.55 33.92
N GLY A 286 6.56 3.07 34.48
CA GLY A 286 5.20 3.33 33.98
C GLY A 286 4.86 4.82 33.87
N ARG A 287 4.05 5.17 32.87
CA ARG A 287 3.54 6.55 32.68
C ARG A 287 2.25 6.71 33.47
N LEU A 288 2.18 7.73 34.33
CA LEU A 288 0.93 8.11 35.00
C LEU A 288 -0.03 8.70 33.96
N PHE A 289 -1.29 8.27 34.00
CA PHE A 289 -2.30 8.63 33.03
C PHE A 289 -3.55 9.15 33.75
N LYS A 290 -3.99 10.36 33.40
CA LYS A 290 -5.23 10.98 33.90
C LYS A 290 -6.13 11.36 32.71
N LYS A 291 -7.40 10.98 32.77
CA LYS A 291 -8.42 11.26 31.74
C LYS A 291 -9.44 12.27 32.29
N ILE A 292 -9.76 13.29 31.51
CA ILE A 292 -10.77 14.32 31.80
C ILE A 292 -11.75 14.36 30.63
N GLU A 293 -13.05 14.40 30.90
CA GLU A 293 -14.08 14.68 29.88
C GLU A 293 -14.81 15.97 30.24
N LEU A 294 -14.98 16.89 29.28
CA LEU A 294 -15.80 18.09 29.43
C LEU A 294 -17.12 17.90 28.68
N SER A 295 -18.22 17.94 29.42
CA SER A 295 -19.59 17.82 28.90
C SER A 295 -20.28 19.18 28.76
N GLU A 296 -20.01 20.15 29.65
CA GLU A 296 -20.75 21.41 29.75
C GLU A 296 -20.41 22.43 28.63
N SER A 297 -21.41 23.10 28.07
CA SER A 297 -21.26 24.09 26.97
C SER A 297 -21.12 25.53 27.47
N ILE A 298 -20.16 26.28 26.89
CA ILE A 298 -19.96 27.71 27.20
C ILE A 298 -20.66 28.68 26.21
N ARG A 299 -21.51 28.16 25.33
CA ARG A 299 -22.19 28.95 24.27
C ARG A 299 -23.72 28.89 24.32
N TYR A 300 -24.27 27.87 24.97
CA TYR A 300 -25.68 27.51 25.01
C TYR A 300 -25.89 26.57 26.21
N ALA A 301 -27.13 26.45 26.68
CA ALA A 301 -27.46 25.65 27.84
C ALA A 301 -27.19 24.14 27.61
N SER A 302 -26.86 23.43 28.69
CA SER A 302 -26.71 21.98 28.66
C SER A 302 -28.04 21.29 28.33
N GLY A 303 -28.03 20.37 27.36
CA GLY A 303 -29.24 19.65 26.92
C GLY A 303 -30.08 20.40 25.87
N ASP A 304 -29.50 21.35 25.13
CA ASP A 304 -30.15 22.06 24.02
C ASP A 304 -30.82 21.07 23.02
N PRO A 305 -32.14 21.18 22.78
CA PRO A 305 -32.85 20.28 21.87
C PRO A 305 -32.40 20.41 20.41
N ILE A 306 -31.88 21.56 19.98
CA ILE A 306 -31.34 21.77 18.64
C ILE A 306 -29.99 21.07 18.51
N GLU A 307 -29.14 21.08 19.53
CA GLU A 307 -27.90 20.28 19.52
C GLU A 307 -28.21 18.78 19.51
N SER A 308 -29.14 18.32 20.34
CA SER A 308 -29.55 16.90 20.38
C SER A 308 -30.11 16.43 19.04
N TRP A 309 -30.96 17.25 18.41
CA TRP A 309 -31.47 17.01 17.06
C TRP A 309 -30.34 16.96 16.01
N LEU A 310 -29.42 17.93 16.03
CA LEU A 310 -28.31 18.01 15.07
C LEU A 310 -27.33 16.84 15.20
N ASN A 311 -27.00 16.43 16.43
CA ASN A 311 -26.16 15.26 16.69
C ASN A 311 -26.83 13.96 16.27
N THR A 312 -28.16 13.86 16.40
CA THR A 312 -28.96 12.74 15.89
C THR A 312 -28.91 12.70 14.37
N LEU A 313 -29.28 13.80 13.70
CA LEU A 313 -29.33 13.94 12.24
C LEU A 313 -27.96 13.68 11.58
N LEU A 314 -26.88 14.22 12.13
CA LEU A 314 -25.51 14.01 11.62
C LEU A 314 -24.83 12.76 12.21
N CYS A 315 -25.55 12.02 13.07
CA CYS A 315 -25.13 10.78 13.72
C CYS A 315 -23.77 10.86 14.42
N LEU A 316 -23.54 11.97 15.12
CA LEU A 316 -22.29 12.27 15.82
C LEU A 316 -22.17 11.54 17.17
N ASP A 317 -23.28 11.04 17.73
CA ASP A 317 -23.33 10.33 19.01
C ASP A 317 -23.01 8.83 18.88
N VAL A 318 -21.77 8.59 18.44
CA VAL A 318 -21.10 7.29 18.24
C VAL A 318 -20.97 6.46 19.53
N ALA A 319 -21.13 7.08 20.70
CA ALA A 319 -20.90 6.44 21.99
C ALA A 319 -21.99 5.41 22.38
N ASN A 320 -23.24 5.73 22.09
CA ASN A 320 -24.41 5.00 22.60
C ASN A 320 -24.95 3.99 21.58
N SER A 321 -24.47 4.05 20.33
CA SER A 321 -24.97 3.31 19.17
C SER A 321 -24.08 2.13 18.75
N ILE A 322 -22.98 1.86 19.47
CA ILE A 322 -22.16 0.66 19.28
C ILE A 322 -22.61 -0.39 20.33
N PRO A 323 -23.31 -1.48 19.95
CA PRO A 323 -23.74 -2.51 20.90
C PRO A 323 -22.54 -3.33 21.40
N ASN A 324 -22.50 -3.63 22.69
CA ASN A 324 -21.51 -4.53 23.27
C ASN A 324 -21.85 -5.99 22.94
N ILE A 325 -21.45 -6.43 21.74
CA ILE A 325 -21.69 -7.79 21.24
C ILE A 325 -21.05 -8.83 22.18
N SER A 326 -21.88 -9.56 22.93
CA SER A 326 -21.46 -10.48 23.99
C SER A 326 -21.07 -11.88 23.51
N ARG A 327 -21.49 -12.25 22.29
CA ARG A 327 -21.05 -13.46 21.58
C ARG A 327 -20.88 -13.13 20.11
N LEU A 328 -19.74 -13.49 19.54
CA LEU A 328 -19.41 -13.26 18.14
C LEU A 328 -19.53 -14.60 17.38
N PRO A 329 -20.41 -14.71 16.36
CA PRO A 329 -20.59 -15.93 15.57
C PRO A 329 -19.37 -16.20 14.68
N PRO A 330 -19.08 -17.45 14.27
CA PRO A 330 -17.96 -17.71 13.36
C PRO A 330 -18.19 -17.01 12.01
N PRO A 331 -17.13 -16.51 11.34
CA PRO A 331 -17.27 -15.71 10.12
C PRO A 331 -17.83 -16.47 8.92
N THR A 332 -17.93 -17.81 8.99
CA THR A 332 -18.55 -18.68 7.99
C THR A 332 -20.08 -18.70 8.07
N GLU A 333 -20.67 -18.33 9.22
CA GLU A 333 -22.11 -18.24 9.47
C GLU A 333 -22.65 -16.80 9.30
N CYS A 334 -21.82 -15.90 8.77
CA CYS A 334 -22.13 -14.48 8.64
C CYS A 334 -22.39 -14.13 7.17
N ASP A 335 -23.64 -13.83 6.83
CA ASP A 335 -24.02 -13.42 5.48
C ASP A 335 -23.81 -11.91 5.23
N LEU A 336 -23.56 -11.59 3.97
CA LEU A 336 -23.52 -10.22 3.47
C LEU A 336 -24.90 -9.84 2.92
N TYR A 337 -25.33 -8.61 3.18
CA TYR A 337 -26.61 -8.04 2.76
C TYR A 337 -26.37 -6.73 2.01
N TYR A 338 -27.20 -6.45 1.01
CA TYR A 338 -27.25 -5.15 0.34
C TYR A 338 -28.24 -4.24 1.09
N VAL A 339 -27.84 -3.00 1.39
CA VAL A 339 -28.70 -2.03 2.07
C VAL A 339 -29.34 -1.10 1.05
N ASN A 340 -30.68 -1.05 1.05
CA ASN A 340 -31.40 -0.11 0.20
C ASN A 340 -31.32 1.31 0.80
N ARG A 341 -30.82 2.26 0.00
CA ARG A 341 -30.57 3.64 0.44
C ARG A 341 -31.85 4.45 0.61
N ASP A 342 -32.84 4.26 -0.25
CA ASP A 342 -34.10 5.02 -0.19
C ASP A 342 -34.87 4.74 1.11
N THR A 343 -34.76 3.51 1.62
CA THR A 343 -35.44 3.06 2.85
C THR A 343 -34.59 3.31 4.10
N LEU A 344 -33.26 3.26 3.98
CA LEU A 344 -32.31 3.69 5.01
C LEU A 344 -32.47 5.18 5.36
N PHE A 345 -32.58 6.05 4.34
CA PHE A 345 -32.70 7.50 4.52
C PHE A 345 -34.15 7.98 4.74
N SER A 346 -35.14 7.09 4.77
CA SER A 346 -36.59 7.40 4.95
C SER A 346 -36.99 7.98 6.33
N TYR A 347 -36.03 8.15 7.25
CA TYR A 347 -36.25 8.65 8.62
C TYR A 347 -37.25 7.84 9.48
N HIS A 348 -37.45 6.55 9.17
CA HIS A 348 -38.12 5.63 10.10
C HIS A 348 -37.24 5.37 11.34
N LYS A 349 -37.85 5.13 12.51
CA LYS A 349 -37.14 4.97 13.79
C LYS A 349 -36.06 3.89 13.75
N ASP A 350 -36.40 2.73 13.19
CA ASP A 350 -35.48 1.58 13.12
C ASP A 350 -34.41 1.77 12.04
N SER A 351 -34.75 2.40 10.91
CA SER A 351 -33.79 2.80 9.87
C SER A 351 -32.78 3.82 10.40
N GLU A 352 -33.23 4.79 11.20
CA GLU A 352 -32.39 5.80 11.84
C GLU A 352 -31.45 5.17 12.89
N LEU A 353 -31.94 4.23 13.71
CA LEU A 353 -31.09 3.48 14.65
C LEU A 353 -30.08 2.58 13.91
N PHE A 354 -30.47 1.94 12.80
CA PHE A 354 -29.56 1.16 11.96
C PHE A 354 -28.49 2.04 11.28
N LEU A 355 -28.89 3.21 10.76
CA LEU A 355 -28.00 4.22 10.19
C LEU A 355 -27.01 4.74 11.23
N GLN A 356 -27.46 4.99 12.47
CA GLN A 356 -26.59 5.40 13.58
C GLN A 356 -25.60 4.30 13.98
N ARG A 357 -26.03 3.03 14.09
CA ARG A 357 -25.13 1.86 14.29
C ARG A 357 -24.07 1.79 13.17
N MET A 358 -24.48 1.96 11.92
CA MET A 358 -23.61 1.93 10.74
C MET A 358 -22.59 3.10 10.73
N MET A 359 -23.04 4.33 10.98
CA MET A 359 -22.17 5.52 11.01
C MET A 359 -21.21 5.49 12.20
N ALA A 360 -21.64 4.99 13.36
CA ALA A 360 -20.79 4.77 14.50
C ALA A 360 -19.64 3.78 14.20
N LEU A 361 -19.93 2.73 13.42
CA LEU A 361 -18.90 1.79 12.95
C LEU A 361 -17.85 2.48 12.05
N TYR A 362 -18.29 3.32 11.10
CA TYR A 362 -17.38 4.10 10.25
C TYR A 362 -16.53 5.09 11.06
N VAL A 363 -17.07 5.72 12.11
CA VAL A 363 -16.28 6.63 12.97
C VAL A 363 -15.34 5.86 13.91
N ALA A 364 -15.65 4.62 14.28
CA ALA A 364 -14.76 3.77 15.06
C ALA A 364 -13.58 3.21 14.23
N SER A 365 -13.81 2.85 12.96
CA SER A 365 -12.78 2.26 12.10
C SER A 365 -11.80 3.29 11.53
N HIS A 366 -12.30 4.38 10.95
CA HIS A 366 -11.52 5.35 10.19
C HIS A 366 -10.87 6.44 11.05
N TYR A 367 -9.74 6.97 10.58
CA TYR A 367 -8.96 8.02 11.28
C TYR A 367 -9.59 9.42 11.14
N LYS A 368 -10.22 9.72 10.01
CA LYS A 368 -10.93 10.98 9.76
C LYS A 368 -12.18 10.73 8.93
N ASN A 369 -13.32 11.14 9.47
CA ASN A 369 -14.58 11.29 8.73
C ASN A 369 -14.99 12.76 8.64
N SER A 370 -15.92 13.05 7.75
CA SER A 370 -16.61 14.34 7.60
C SER A 370 -18.12 14.10 7.61
N PRO A 371 -18.95 14.98 8.19
CA PRO A 371 -20.41 14.88 8.02
C PRO A 371 -20.85 14.87 6.55
N ASN A 372 -20.07 15.48 5.65
CA ASN A 372 -20.31 15.47 4.21
C ASN A 372 -20.23 14.05 3.61
N ASP A 373 -19.57 13.10 4.28
CA ASP A 373 -19.53 11.70 3.85
C ASP A 373 -20.92 11.05 3.91
N LEU A 374 -21.75 11.45 4.88
CA LEU A 374 -23.14 10.99 5.02
C LEU A 374 -23.99 11.47 3.85
N GLN A 375 -23.79 12.72 3.41
CA GLN A 375 -24.44 13.26 2.22
C GLN A 375 -23.96 12.54 0.95
N LEU A 376 -22.65 12.30 0.81
CA LEU A 376 -22.09 11.54 -0.31
C LEU A 376 -22.69 10.12 -0.39
N MET A 377 -22.86 9.43 0.74
CA MET A 377 -23.50 8.11 0.81
C MET A 377 -24.99 8.13 0.44
N ALA A 378 -25.69 9.24 0.71
CA ALA A 378 -27.11 9.40 0.43
C ALA A 378 -27.38 9.78 -1.04
N ASP A 379 -26.76 10.86 -1.50
CA ASP A 379 -27.17 11.58 -2.71
C ASP A 379 -26.50 11.04 -3.99
N ALA A 380 -25.26 10.55 -3.90
CA ALA A 380 -24.46 10.18 -5.07
C ALA A 380 -24.83 8.78 -5.60
N PRO A 381 -25.25 8.66 -6.88
CA PRO A 381 -25.87 7.43 -7.40
C PRO A 381 -24.95 6.22 -7.38
N ALA A 382 -23.66 6.39 -7.72
CA ALA A 382 -22.68 5.30 -7.84
C ALA A 382 -22.30 4.59 -6.54
N HIS A 383 -22.76 5.04 -5.37
CA HIS A 383 -22.39 4.46 -4.08
C HIS A 383 -23.33 3.32 -3.64
N HIS A 384 -22.75 2.18 -3.28
CA HIS A 384 -23.48 0.99 -2.81
C HIS A 384 -23.01 0.61 -1.40
N LEU A 385 -23.94 0.18 -0.55
CA LEU A 385 -23.70 -0.15 0.85
C LEU A 385 -23.98 -1.64 1.08
N PHE A 386 -22.99 -2.34 1.64
CA PHE A 386 -23.06 -3.75 1.98
C PHE A 386 -22.77 -3.93 3.47
N VAL A 387 -23.55 -4.78 4.15
CA VAL A 387 -23.44 -5.02 5.59
C VAL A 387 -23.30 -6.51 5.85
N LEU A 388 -22.30 -6.90 6.65
CA LEU A 388 -22.15 -8.25 7.18
C LEU A 388 -22.88 -8.33 8.51
N LEU A 389 -23.84 -9.24 8.60
CA LEU A 389 -24.63 -9.49 9.81
C LEU A 389 -24.26 -10.87 10.40
N GLY A 390 -24.50 -11.04 11.70
CA GLY A 390 -24.57 -12.37 12.28
C GLY A 390 -25.84 -13.12 11.82
N PRO A 391 -25.93 -14.44 12.07
CA PRO A 391 -27.15 -15.19 11.81
C PRO A 391 -28.31 -14.60 12.64
N VAL A 392 -29.45 -14.36 11.97
CA VAL A 392 -30.59 -13.65 12.55
C VAL A 392 -31.58 -14.64 13.14
N ASP A 393 -31.77 -14.61 14.46
CA ASP A 393 -32.86 -15.34 15.11
C ASP A 393 -34.21 -14.69 14.73
N GLU A 394 -34.90 -15.19 13.70
CA GLU A 394 -36.24 -14.68 13.27
C GLU A 394 -37.26 -14.59 14.42
N SER A 395 -37.13 -15.49 15.42
CA SER A 395 -37.94 -15.51 16.64
C SER A 395 -37.75 -14.28 17.56
N LYS A 396 -36.67 -13.52 17.39
CA LYS A 396 -36.34 -12.32 18.16
C LYS A 396 -36.41 -11.12 17.22
N ASN A 397 -37.54 -10.43 17.24
CA ASN A 397 -37.80 -9.25 16.42
C ASN A 397 -36.98 -8.03 16.91
N HIS A 398 -35.65 -8.09 16.69
CA HIS A 398 -34.64 -7.12 17.12
C HIS A 398 -33.72 -6.80 15.94
N LEU A 399 -33.23 -5.56 15.86
CA LEU A 399 -32.30 -5.14 14.80
C LEU A 399 -30.99 -5.95 14.90
N PRO A 400 -30.56 -6.61 13.82
CA PRO A 400 -29.36 -7.45 13.85
C PRO A 400 -28.09 -6.61 14.10
N ASP A 401 -27.10 -7.23 14.74
CA ASP A 401 -25.85 -6.56 15.07
C ASP A 401 -24.92 -6.48 13.83
N ILE A 402 -24.41 -5.27 13.58
CA ILE A 402 -23.59 -4.93 12.42
C ILE A 402 -22.13 -5.32 12.71
N LEU A 403 -21.65 -6.40 12.09
CA LEU A 403 -20.27 -6.90 12.29
C LEU A 403 -19.25 -6.19 11.39
N CYS A 404 -19.62 -5.95 10.14
CA CYS A 404 -18.81 -5.25 9.15
C CYS A 404 -19.70 -4.44 8.20
N VAL A 405 -19.21 -3.31 7.69
CA VAL A 405 -19.86 -2.49 6.66
C VAL A 405 -18.83 -2.17 5.58
N ILE A 406 -19.23 -2.32 4.31
CA ILE A 406 -18.43 -1.94 3.13
C ILE A 406 -19.19 -0.89 2.32
N GLN A 407 -18.51 0.23 2.05
CA GLN A 407 -18.94 1.23 1.07
C GLN A 407 -18.21 0.97 -0.25
N VAL A 408 -18.97 0.71 -1.30
CA VAL A 408 -18.49 0.62 -2.69
C VAL A 408 -18.88 1.91 -3.44
N CYS A 409 -18.08 2.28 -4.43
CA CYS A 409 -18.44 3.22 -5.50
C CYS A 409 -18.20 2.50 -6.82
N LEU A 410 -19.16 2.51 -7.74
CA LEU A 410 -18.91 2.12 -9.12
C LEU A 410 -18.08 3.23 -9.79
N GLU A 411 -17.09 2.86 -10.61
CA GLU A 411 -16.20 3.79 -11.33
C GLU A 411 -15.90 3.28 -12.75
N GLY A 412 -15.69 4.20 -13.69
CA GLY A 412 -15.33 3.91 -15.07
C GLY A 412 -16.48 4.02 -16.08
N GLN A 413 -16.40 3.26 -17.17
CA GLN A 413 -17.19 3.44 -18.41
C GLN A 413 -17.01 4.83 -19.07
N ILE A 414 -15.87 5.49 -18.83
CA ILE A 414 -15.58 6.85 -19.31
C ILE A 414 -15.28 6.81 -20.80
N SER A 415 -15.82 7.75 -21.58
CA SER A 415 -15.55 7.78 -23.01
C SER A 415 -14.08 8.13 -23.30
N ARG A 416 -13.50 7.46 -24.30
CA ARG A 416 -12.11 7.73 -24.72
C ARG A 416 -11.86 9.18 -25.15
N LYS A 417 -12.92 9.91 -25.56
CA LYS A 417 -12.86 11.34 -25.87
C LYS A 417 -12.59 12.16 -24.61
N SER A 418 -13.33 11.90 -23.52
CA SER A 418 -13.09 12.53 -22.22
C SER A 418 -11.73 12.15 -21.63
N ALA A 419 -11.30 10.90 -21.78
CA ALA A 419 -9.97 10.45 -21.33
C ALA A 419 -8.84 11.23 -22.02
N ILE A 420 -8.89 11.34 -23.36
CA ILE A 420 -7.91 12.13 -24.14
C ILE A 420 -7.97 13.61 -23.77
N LYS A 421 -9.18 14.18 -23.58
CA LYS A 421 -9.35 15.58 -23.20
C LYS A 421 -8.78 15.89 -21.81
N SER A 422 -9.05 15.05 -20.81
CA SER A 422 -8.47 15.23 -19.46
C SER A 422 -6.94 15.18 -19.48
N LEU A 423 -6.37 14.30 -20.30
CA LEU A 423 -4.92 14.16 -20.47
C LEU A 423 -4.30 15.35 -21.24
N SER A 424 -5.03 16.02 -22.13
CA SER A 424 -4.56 17.25 -22.80
C SER A 424 -4.76 18.52 -21.97
N ASP A 425 -5.88 18.63 -21.26
CA ASP A 425 -6.26 19.80 -20.47
C ASP A 425 -5.59 19.80 -19.09
N GLY A 426 -5.05 18.66 -18.66
CA GLY A 426 -4.45 18.45 -17.34
C GLY A 426 -5.45 18.45 -16.17
N HIS A 427 -6.75 18.53 -16.47
CA HIS A 427 -7.81 18.66 -15.48
C HIS A 427 -8.49 17.30 -15.21
N GLN A 428 -8.44 16.86 -13.96
CA GLN A 428 -9.16 15.67 -13.49
C GLN A 428 -10.52 16.10 -12.92
N PRO A 429 -11.65 15.68 -13.50
CA PRO A 429 -12.97 15.99 -12.95
C PRO A 429 -13.21 15.25 -11.62
N PHE A 430 -14.21 15.70 -10.86
CA PHE A 430 -14.59 15.04 -9.60
C PHE A 430 -15.29 13.70 -9.88
N GLY A 431 -14.82 12.63 -9.24
CA GLY A 431 -15.30 11.26 -9.47
C GLY A 431 -14.15 10.30 -9.82
N ASP A 432 -14.51 9.06 -10.20
CA ASP A 432 -13.70 8.07 -10.93
C ASP A 432 -12.19 8.05 -10.61
N GLN A 433 -11.84 7.95 -9.32
CA GLN A 433 -10.47 8.21 -8.87
C GLN A 433 -9.46 7.20 -9.41
N ILE A 434 -9.85 5.93 -9.55
CA ILE A 434 -8.96 4.89 -10.09
C ILE A 434 -8.74 5.08 -11.60
N PRO A 435 -9.77 5.21 -12.46
CA PRO A 435 -9.60 5.56 -13.88
C PRO A 435 -8.68 6.77 -14.12
N TRP A 436 -8.89 7.89 -13.43
CA TRP A 436 -8.08 9.10 -13.64
C TRP A 436 -6.62 8.95 -13.21
N LYS A 437 -6.35 8.30 -12.05
CA LYS A 437 -4.97 8.06 -11.60
C LYS A 437 -4.26 7.01 -12.43
N PHE A 438 -4.97 6.02 -12.96
CA PHE A 438 -4.40 5.03 -13.88
C PHE A 438 -4.02 5.68 -15.22
N CYS A 439 -4.90 6.51 -15.79
CA CYS A 439 -4.63 7.29 -17.00
C CYS A 439 -3.44 8.25 -16.82
N GLU A 440 -3.37 8.98 -15.70
CA GLU A 440 -2.24 9.85 -15.37
C GLU A 440 -0.89 9.11 -15.29
N GLN A 441 -0.87 7.92 -14.66
CA GLN A 441 0.38 7.21 -14.39
C GLN A 441 0.86 6.36 -15.57
N PHE A 442 -0.04 5.76 -16.35
CA PHE A 442 0.32 4.87 -17.47
C PHE A 442 0.10 5.49 -18.86
N GLN A 443 -0.54 6.66 -18.95
CA GLN A 443 -0.94 7.32 -20.20
C GLN A 443 -1.83 6.45 -21.11
N ASP A 444 -2.52 5.48 -20.50
CA ASP A 444 -3.47 4.61 -21.20
C ASP A 444 -4.85 5.26 -21.32
N THR A 445 -5.50 5.02 -22.47
CA THR A 445 -6.85 5.46 -22.79
C THR A 445 -7.86 4.31 -22.88
N VAL A 446 -7.39 3.06 -22.78
CA VAL A 446 -8.25 1.87 -22.76
C VAL A 446 -8.84 1.63 -21.37
N PHE A 447 -8.00 1.62 -20.31
CA PHE A 447 -8.43 1.34 -18.94
C PHE A 447 -9.61 2.20 -18.44
N PRO A 448 -9.70 3.52 -18.70
CA PRO A 448 -10.88 4.31 -18.28
C PRO A 448 -12.21 3.87 -18.93
N THR A 449 -12.15 3.14 -20.05
CA THR A 449 -13.34 2.56 -20.71
C THR A 449 -13.90 1.38 -19.90
N LEU A 450 -13.10 0.74 -19.03
CA LEU A 450 -13.52 -0.42 -18.24
C LEU A 450 -14.43 -0.02 -17.07
N SER A 451 -15.51 -0.80 -16.87
CA SER A 451 -16.36 -0.77 -15.67
C SER A 451 -15.64 -1.41 -14.47
N GLY A 452 -15.68 -0.83 -13.28
CA GLY A 452 -15.11 -1.40 -12.06
C GLY A 452 -15.70 -0.84 -10.77
N ALA A 453 -15.26 -1.35 -9.63
CA ALA A 453 -15.70 -0.88 -8.31
C ALA A 453 -14.52 -0.45 -7.43
N ARG A 454 -14.63 0.73 -6.81
CA ARG A 454 -13.75 1.17 -5.72
C ARG A 454 -14.40 0.86 -4.38
N ILE A 455 -13.77 0.03 -3.56
CA ILE A 455 -14.06 -0.01 -2.12
C ILE A 455 -13.54 1.30 -1.53
N VAL A 456 -14.46 2.13 -1.06
CA VAL A 456 -14.18 3.46 -0.50
C VAL A 456 -13.92 3.37 1.00
N ARG A 457 -14.70 2.53 1.69
CA ARG A 457 -14.58 2.29 3.14
C ARG A 457 -14.88 0.84 3.48
N ILE A 458 -14.17 0.32 4.48
CA ILE A 458 -14.48 -0.92 5.18
C ILE A 458 -14.37 -0.66 6.68
N ALA A 459 -15.42 -0.97 7.41
CA ALA A 459 -15.54 -0.77 8.85
C ALA A 459 -15.90 -2.09 9.52
N THR A 460 -15.03 -2.60 10.39
CA THR A 460 -15.29 -3.77 11.24
C THR A 460 -15.52 -3.33 12.67
N HIS A 461 -16.42 -4.00 13.39
CA HIS A 461 -16.64 -3.75 14.82
C HIS A 461 -15.33 -3.85 15.64
N PRO A 462 -15.03 -2.91 16.58
CA PRO A 462 -13.76 -2.92 17.33
C PRO A 462 -13.48 -4.24 18.05
N SER A 463 -14.48 -4.80 18.75
CA SER A 463 -14.37 -6.10 19.43
C SER A 463 -14.26 -7.29 18.48
N ALA A 464 -14.52 -7.08 17.18
CA ALA A 464 -14.43 -8.09 16.13
C ALA A 464 -13.14 -7.96 15.28
N MET A 465 -12.27 -7.00 15.60
CA MET A 465 -10.97 -6.84 14.93
C MET A 465 -10.10 -8.10 15.08
N ARG A 466 -9.32 -8.41 14.04
CA ARG A 466 -8.44 -9.60 13.93
C ARG A 466 -9.15 -10.97 13.86
N LEU A 467 -10.45 -11.07 14.11
CA LEU A 467 -11.22 -12.33 14.00
C LEU A 467 -11.63 -12.73 12.57
N GLY A 468 -11.47 -11.82 11.59
CA GLY A 468 -11.55 -12.18 10.16
C GLY A 468 -12.82 -11.76 9.41
N TYR A 469 -13.83 -11.17 10.07
CA TYR A 469 -15.08 -10.71 9.42
C TYR A 469 -14.86 -9.77 8.22
N GLY A 470 -13.89 -8.85 8.32
CA GLY A 470 -13.50 -8.00 7.19
C GLY A 470 -12.96 -8.78 5.99
N SER A 471 -12.34 -9.94 6.21
CA SER A 471 -11.93 -10.83 5.12
C SER A 471 -13.10 -11.57 4.51
N ALA A 472 -14.00 -12.14 5.33
CA ALA A 472 -15.20 -12.82 4.84
C ALA A 472 -16.06 -11.87 4.01
N ALA A 473 -16.27 -10.63 4.46
CA ALA A 473 -17.04 -9.63 3.73
C ALA A 473 -16.41 -9.24 2.39
N VAL A 474 -15.07 -9.11 2.29
CA VAL A 474 -14.37 -8.84 1.01
C VAL A 474 -14.38 -10.06 0.08
N GLU A 475 -14.34 -11.28 0.63
CA GLU A 475 -14.41 -12.51 -0.15
C GLU A 475 -15.81 -12.71 -0.74
N LEU A 476 -16.87 -12.63 0.09
CA LEU A 476 -18.27 -12.69 -0.35
C LEU A 476 -18.58 -11.60 -1.39
N LEU A 477 -18.12 -10.37 -1.17
CA LEU A 477 -18.25 -9.27 -2.12
C LEU A 477 -17.51 -9.53 -3.44
N THR A 478 -16.36 -10.22 -3.41
CA THR A 478 -15.72 -10.65 -4.66
C THR A 478 -16.58 -11.68 -5.38
N ARG A 479 -17.00 -12.76 -4.69
CA ARG A 479 -17.81 -13.84 -5.29
C ARG A 479 -19.13 -13.33 -5.88
N TYR A 480 -19.71 -12.28 -5.28
CA TYR A 480 -20.86 -11.56 -5.79
C TYR A 480 -20.60 -10.93 -7.17
N PHE A 481 -19.56 -10.10 -7.29
CA PHE A 481 -19.22 -9.44 -8.56
C PHE A 481 -18.58 -10.38 -9.59
N GLU A 482 -18.05 -11.54 -9.17
CA GLU A 482 -17.66 -12.67 -10.04
C GLU A 482 -18.87 -13.56 -10.42
N GLY A 483 -20.11 -13.18 -10.07
CA GLY A 483 -21.34 -13.87 -10.47
C GLY A 483 -21.61 -15.23 -9.79
N GLN A 484 -20.74 -15.68 -8.90
CA GLN A 484 -20.78 -17.03 -8.30
C GLN A 484 -21.92 -17.25 -7.29
N LEU A 485 -22.58 -16.17 -6.84
CA LEU A 485 -23.66 -16.22 -5.84
C LEU A 485 -25.07 -16.11 -6.46
N THR A 486 -25.20 -15.76 -7.73
CA THR A 486 -26.53 -15.72 -8.40
C THR A 486 -26.88 -17.08 -8.99
N PRO A 487 -28.03 -17.70 -8.66
CA PRO A 487 -28.42 -18.97 -9.24
C PRO A 487 -28.69 -18.83 -10.75
N ILE A 488 -28.01 -19.65 -11.55
CA ILE A 488 -28.21 -19.73 -13.00
C ILE A 488 -29.64 -20.19 -13.26
N SER A 489 -30.48 -19.24 -13.64
CA SER A 489 -31.89 -19.42 -13.94
C SER A 489 -32.12 -19.01 -15.38
N GLU A 490 -32.18 -19.99 -16.27
CA GLU A 490 -32.45 -19.84 -17.71
C GLU A 490 -33.94 -19.48 -17.95
N ILE A 491 -34.34 -18.31 -17.46
CA ILE A 491 -35.61 -17.68 -17.79
C ILE A 491 -35.30 -16.22 -18.11
N ASP A 492 -35.51 -15.86 -19.37
CA ASP A 492 -35.57 -14.47 -19.84
C ASP A 492 -36.84 -13.81 -19.29
N VAL A 493 -36.85 -13.54 -17.98
CA VAL A 493 -37.79 -12.61 -17.38
C VAL A 493 -37.45 -11.23 -17.96
N GLU A 494 -38.35 -10.73 -18.81
CA GLU A 494 -38.25 -9.44 -19.47
C GLU A 494 -37.83 -8.36 -18.48
N ASN A 495 -37.01 -7.39 -18.94
CA ASN A 495 -36.49 -6.29 -18.13
C ASN A 495 -37.59 -5.75 -17.21
N THR A 496 -37.45 -5.97 -15.90
CA THR A 496 -38.45 -5.52 -14.92
C THR A 496 -38.53 -4.01 -15.03
N VAL A 497 -39.63 -3.53 -15.59
CA VAL A 497 -39.77 -2.14 -16.03
C VAL A 497 -39.42 -1.22 -14.87
N GLU A 498 -38.35 -0.45 -15.04
CA GLU A 498 -38.01 0.62 -14.10
C GLU A 498 -39.23 1.55 -14.06
N THR A 499 -40.00 1.48 -12.97
CA THR A 499 -41.17 2.31 -12.80
C THR A 499 -40.68 3.75 -12.78
N PRO A 500 -41.12 4.60 -13.72
CA PRO A 500 -40.46 5.87 -13.98
C PRO A 500 -40.51 6.71 -12.71
N TYR A 501 -39.33 7.13 -12.23
CA TYR A 501 -39.17 7.94 -11.03
C TYR A 501 -40.05 9.19 -11.14
N VAL A 502 -41.18 9.21 -10.44
CA VAL A 502 -42.03 10.39 -10.33
C VAL A 502 -41.22 11.46 -9.61
N ARG A 503 -40.69 12.41 -10.37
CA ARG A 503 -39.89 13.51 -9.83
C ARG A 503 -40.77 14.30 -8.88
N VAL A 504 -40.29 14.53 -7.65
CA VAL A 504 -41.02 15.24 -6.59
C VAL A 504 -41.56 16.60 -7.06
N THR A 505 -40.88 17.25 -8.01
CA THR A 505 -41.33 18.49 -8.68
C THR A 505 -42.66 18.34 -9.41
N GLU A 506 -42.91 17.24 -10.12
CA GLU A 506 -44.11 17.02 -10.94
C GLU A 506 -45.34 16.57 -10.11
N ALA A 507 -45.11 16.23 -8.84
CA ALA A 507 -46.14 16.01 -7.83
C ALA A 507 -46.43 17.31 -7.04
N ALA A 508 -45.39 18.05 -6.64
CA ALA A 508 -45.50 19.30 -5.90
C ALA A 508 -46.25 20.40 -6.67
N GLU A 509 -46.15 20.45 -8.00
CA GLU A 509 -46.93 21.39 -8.84
C GLU A 509 -48.46 21.15 -8.84
N LYS A 510 -48.97 20.09 -8.19
CA LYS A 510 -50.39 19.68 -8.26
C LYS A 510 -51.13 19.68 -6.92
N VAL A 511 -50.48 20.04 -5.81
CA VAL A 511 -51.07 20.03 -4.46
C VAL A 511 -50.80 21.37 -3.77
N SER A 512 -51.76 21.87 -3.00
CA SER A 512 -51.57 23.12 -2.23
C SER A 512 -50.82 22.85 -0.92
N LEU A 513 -49.79 23.65 -0.66
CA LEU A 513 -48.87 23.54 0.50
C LEU A 513 -49.58 23.46 1.87
N LEU A 514 -50.81 23.96 1.98
CA LEU A 514 -51.61 23.97 3.21
C LEU A 514 -52.10 22.57 3.64
N GLU A 515 -52.12 21.58 2.75
CA GLU A 515 -52.59 20.21 3.04
C GLU A 515 -51.46 19.18 3.22
N GLU A 516 -50.19 19.58 3.03
CA GLU A 516 -49.05 18.66 3.03
C GLU A 516 -48.74 18.03 4.41
N ASN A 517 -49.34 16.86 4.65
CA ASN A 517 -48.84 15.92 5.63
C ASN A 517 -47.69 15.11 5.02
N ILE A 518 -46.45 15.53 5.26
CA ILE A 518 -45.23 14.80 4.85
C ILE A 518 -45.18 13.46 5.61
N LYS A 519 -45.75 12.42 5.02
CA LYS A 519 -45.68 11.04 5.51
C LYS A 519 -44.50 10.31 4.86
N PRO A 520 -43.87 9.33 5.55
CA PRO A 520 -42.98 8.37 4.89
C PRO A 520 -43.69 7.70 3.70
N ARG A 521 -42.93 7.39 2.65
CA ARG A 521 -43.46 6.73 1.44
C ARG A 521 -44.16 5.42 1.84
N THR A 522 -45.34 5.15 1.29
CA THR A 522 -46.17 3.99 1.67
C THR A 522 -45.59 2.67 1.20
N ASP A 523 -45.02 2.67 -0.01
CA ASP A 523 -44.51 1.48 -0.70
C ASP A 523 -42.97 1.49 -0.65
N LEU A 524 -42.44 1.30 0.57
CA LEU A 524 -41.00 1.22 0.81
C LEU A 524 -40.50 -0.23 0.64
N PRO A 525 -39.49 -0.48 -0.23
CA PRO A 525 -38.88 -1.78 -0.34
C PRO A 525 -38.13 -2.20 0.94
N HIS A 526 -37.69 -3.45 1.02
CA HIS A 526 -36.97 -3.96 2.19
C HIS A 526 -35.65 -3.20 2.44
N LEU A 527 -35.33 -2.93 3.71
CA LEU A 527 -34.09 -2.24 4.11
C LEU A 527 -32.84 -3.07 3.79
N LEU A 528 -32.95 -4.38 3.98
CA LEU A 528 -31.93 -5.38 3.70
C LEU A 528 -32.44 -6.28 2.57
N VAL A 529 -31.56 -6.60 1.63
CA VAL A 529 -31.79 -7.51 0.50
C VAL A 529 -30.65 -8.52 0.47
N HIS A 530 -30.93 -9.82 0.30
CA HIS A 530 -29.88 -10.83 0.20
C HIS A 530 -29.15 -10.70 -1.15
N LEU A 531 -27.84 -10.95 -1.16
CA LEU A 531 -27.05 -10.89 -2.40
C LEU A 531 -27.46 -11.96 -3.44
N HIS A 532 -28.14 -13.03 -3.01
CA HIS A 532 -28.72 -14.03 -3.90
C HIS A 532 -29.92 -13.50 -4.73
N GLU A 533 -30.60 -12.45 -4.24
CA GLU A 533 -31.81 -11.88 -4.85
C GLU A 533 -31.49 -10.77 -5.87
N ARG A 534 -30.34 -10.11 -5.73
CA ARG A 534 -29.92 -8.96 -6.54
C ARG A 534 -28.86 -9.33 -7.55
N ARG A 535 -29.18 -9.33 -8.86
CA ARG A 535 -28.17 -9.48 -9.93
C ARG A 535 -27.07 -8.40 -9.81
N PRO A 536 -25.77 -8.77 -9.88
CA PRO A 536 -24.66 -7.82 -9.78
C PRO A 536 -24.46 -7.02 -11.07
N GLU A 537 -23.86 -5.84 -10.94
CA GLU A 537 -23.34 -5.06 -12.07
C GLU A 537 -22.12 -5.77 -12.71
N LYS A 538 -21.97 -5.69 -14.05
CA LYS A 538 -20.77 -6.19 -14.75
C LYS A 538 -19.55 -5.31 -14.46
N LEU A 539 -18.55 -5.87 -13.77
CA LEU A 539 -17.31 -5.18 -13.36
C LEU A 539 -16.08 -5.97 -13.79
N HIS A 540 -15.02 -5.30 -14.24
CA HIS A 540 -13.76 -5.92 -14.69
C HIS A 540 -12.67 -5.89 -13.61
N TYR A 541 -12.82 -5.04 -12.60
CA TYR A 541 -11.87 -4.90 -11.49
C TYR A 541 -12.55 -4.40 -10.22
N ILE A 542 -11.96 -4.76 -9.08
CA ILE A 542 -12.20 -4.13 -7.79
C ILE A 542 -10.91 -3.45 -7.36
N GLY A 543 -10.97 -2.20 -6.92
CA GLY A 543 -9.83 -1.47 -6.37
C GLY A 543 -10.12 -0.83 -5.03
N VAL A 544 -9.07 -0.35 -4.37
CA VAL A 544 -9.15 0.29 -3.04
C VAL A 544 -8.14 1.42 -2.98
N SER A 545 -8.52 2.54 -2.35
CA SER A 545 -7.57 3.60 -1.97
C SER A 545 -7.54 3.76 -0.46
N PHE A 546 -6.34 3.77 0.14
CA PHE A 546 -6.16 3.82 1.59
C PHE A 546 -4.80 4.41 2.00
N GLY A 547 -4.68 4.84 3.25
CA GLY A 547 -3.41 5.26 3.84
C GLY A 547 -2.48 4.06 4.10
N LEU A 548 -1.25 4.14 3.57
CA LEU A 548 -0.35 3.00 3.48
C LEU A 548 0.23 2.60 4.85
N THR A 549 -0.41 1.63 5.49
CA THR A 549 0.08 0.97 6.72
C THR A 549 0.40 -0.51 6.47
N LEU A 550 1.32 -1.07 7.24
CA LEU A 550 1.74 -2.47 7.14
C LEU A 550 0.57 -3.46 7.31
N ASP A 551 -0.33 -3.20 8.25
CA ASP A 551 -1.46 -4.09 8.54
C ASP A 551 -2.54 -4.03 7.46
N LEU A 552 -2.91 -2.84 6.96
CA LEU A 552 -3.87 -2.72 5.85
C LEU A 552 -3.30 -3.27 4.54
N PHE A 553 -2.02 -3.03 4.24
CA PHE A 553 -1.40 -3.59 3.04
C PHE A 553 -1.35 -5.13 3.11
N ARG A 554 -1.00 -5.70 4.28
CA ARG A 554 -1.03 -7.16 4.51
C ARG A 554 -2.45 -7.73 4.48
N PHE A 555 -3.49 -6.97 4.81
CA PHE A 555 -4.87 -7.39 4.67
C PHE A 555 -5.25 -7.51 3.18
N TRP A 556 -5.09 -6.43 2.40
CA TRP A 556 -5.43 -6.42 0.97
C TRP A 556 -4.63 -7.44 0.15
N ARG A 557 -3.33 -7.61 0.47
CA ARG A 557 -2.48 -8.59 -0.20
C ARG A 557 -2.94 -10.05 0.01
N ARG A 558 -3.56 -10.41 1.14
CA ARG A 558 -4.16 -11.76 1.33
C ARG A 558 -5.30 -12.01 0.35
N HIS A 559 -6.04 -10.96 -0.01
CA HIS A 559 -7.17 -11.00 -0.94
C HIS A 559 -6.78 -10.89 -2.42
N LYS A 560 -5.48 -11.08 -2.74
CA LYS A 560 -4.86 -10.99 -4.07
C LYS A 560 -4.87 -9.59 -4.72
N PHE A 561 -5.18 -8.53 -3.98
CA PHE A 561 -5.02 -7.16 -4.48
C PHE A 561 -3.54 -6.80 -4.63
N ALA A 562 -3.18 -6.13 -5.72
CA ALA A 562 -1.82 -5.70 -6.04
C ALA A 562 -1.76 -4.17 -6.23
N PRO A 563 -0.70 -3.48 -5.76
CA PRO A 563 -0.55 -2.03 -5.90
C PRO A 563 -0.24 -1.61 -7.34
N PHE A 564 -0.84 -0.49 -7.77
CA PHE A 564 -0.48 0.20 -9.03
C PHE A 564 0.06 1.62 -8.80
N TYR A 565 -0.26 2.24 -7.65
CA TYR A 565 0.16 3.60 -7.33
C TYR A 565 0.39 3.79 -5.83
N ILE A 566 1.45 4.55 -5.49
CA ILE A 566 1.72 5.05 -4.14
C ILE A 566 2.13 6.52 -4.28
N GLY A 567 1.43 7.41 -3.60
CA GLY A 567 1.71 8.85 -3.61
C GLY A 567 3.04 9.18 -2.93
N GLN A 568 3.91 9.92 -3.63
CA GLN A 568 5.24 10.30 -3.11
C GLN A 568 5.14 11.26 -1.91
N ILE A 569 4.15 12.16 -1.92
CA ILE A 569 3.86 13.10 -0.83
C ILE A 569 2.99 12.40 0.22
N GLN A 570 3.35 12.56 1.50
CA GLN A 570 2.53 12.10 2.63
C GLN A 570 1.35 13.03 2.88
N SER A 571 0.19 12.47 3.25
CA SER A 571 -0.95 13.28 3.69
C SER A 571 -0.59 14.02 4.98
N THR A 572 -0.77 15.35 5.00
CA THR A 572 -0.52 16.18 6.19
C THR A 572 -1.40 15.79 7.39
N VAL A 573 -2.53 15.13 7.13
CA VAL A 573 -3.52 14.72 8.15
C VAL A 573 -3.18 13.36 8.78
N THR A 574 -2.63 12.42 8.01
CA THR A 574 -2.37 11.05 8.51
C THR A 574 -0.88 10.70 8.64
N GLY A 575 0.02 11.49 8.03
CA GLY A 575 1.45 11.17 7.91
C GLY A 575 1.73 9.99 6.97
N GLU A 576 0.72 9.47 6.29
CA GLU A 576 0.80 8.27 5.46
C GLU A 576 0.79 8.62 3.97
N HIS A 577 1.46 7.79 3.18
CA HIS A 577 1.37 7.83 1.72
C HIS A 577 0.03 7.24 1.27
N THR A 578 -0.65 7.86 0.31
CA THR A 578 -1.87 7.27 -0.28
C THR A 578 -1.49 6.10 -1.19
N CYS A 579 -2.02 4.92 -0.94
CA CYS A 579 -1.86 3.74 -1.81
C CYS A 579 -3.14 3.49 -2.60
N MET A 580 -3.00 3.02 -3.84
CA MET A 580 -4.09 2.44 -4.63
C MET A 580 -3.71 1.04 -5.08
N VAL A 581 -4.59 0.09 -4.77
CA VAL A 581 -4.46 -1.34 -5.12
C VAL A 581 -5.63 -1.76 -6.00
N LEU A 582 -5.40 -2.73 -6.86
CA LEU A 582 -6.38 -3.27 -7.80
C LEU A 582 -6.33 -4.81 -7.77
N LYS A 583 -7.50 -5.42 -7.96
CA LYS A 583 -7.73 -6.84 -8.20
C LYS A 583 -8.55 -6.94 -9.49
N PRO A 584 -8.03 -7.56 -10.56
CA PRO A 584 -8.86 -7.88 -11.72
C PRO A 584 -9.92 -8.91 -11.32
N LEU A 585 -11.09 -8.85 -11.94
CA LEU A 585 -12.10 -9.90 -11.87
C LEU A 585 -12.04 -10.78 -13.12
N ASN A 586 -12.48 -12.03 -12.99
CA ASN A 586 -12.56 -12.97 -14.09
C ASN A 586 -13.88 -12.77 -14.85
N ASN A 587 -13.83 -12.12 -16.01
CA ASN A 587 -14.97 -11.98 -16.92
C ASN A 587 -14.63 -12.59 -18.27
N ASP A 588 -15.64 -13.20 -18.92
CA ASP A 588 -15.51 -13.79 -20.26
C ASP A 588 -15.19 -12.75 -21.36
N GLU A 589 -15.39 -11.46 -21.07
CA GLU A 589 -15.15 -10.33 -21.99
C GLU A 589 -13.67 -9.94 -22.13
N ILE A 590 -12.74 -10.54 -21.37
CA ILE A 590 -11.29 -10.26 -21.45
C ILE A 590 -10.52 -11.56 -21.72
N GLU A 591 -10.02 -11.71 -22.96
CA GLU A 591 -9.08 -12.78 -23.31
C GLU A 591 -7.75 -12.64 -22.57
N VAL A 592 -7.53 -13.46 -21.53
CA VAL A 592 -6.26 -13.50 -20.79
C VAL A 592 -5.25 -14.41 -21.49
N SER A 593 -4.25 -13.81 -22.12
CA SER A 593 -3.18 -14.53 -22.81
C SER A 593 -2.13 -15.13 -21.85
N GLY A 594 -2.46 -16.26 -21.22
CA GLY A 594 -1.51 -17.09 -20.47
C GLY A 594 -1.73 -17.17 -18.95
N SER A 595 -0.88 -17.93 -18.27
CA SER A 595 -1.02 -18.35 -16.87
C SER A 595 -0.67 -17.30 -15.81
N ASP A 596 -0.82 -16.00 -16.12
CA ASP A 596 -0.52 -14.92 -15.18
C ASP A 596 -1.66 -14.70 -14.17
N GLN A 597 -1.35 -14.83 -12.88
CA GLN A 597 -2.31 -14.70 -11.75
C GLN A 597 -2.99 -13.32 -11.62
N TRP A 598 -2.59 -12.35 -12.44
CA TRP A 598 -3.11 -10.98 -12.47
C TRP A 598 -3.71 -10.58 -13.83
N GLY A 599 -3.87 -11.51 -14.78
CA GLY A 599 -4.50 -11.25 -16.08
C GLY A 599 -3.98 -9.98 -16.77
N PHE A 600 -4.90 -9.13 -17.24
CA PHE A 600 -4.57 -7.87 -17.91
C PHE A 600 -3.74 -6.89 -17.05
N PHE A 601 -3.73 -7.03 -15.73
CA PHE A 601 -3.00 -6.15 -14.81
C PHE A 601 -1.50 -6.51 -14.68
N GLY A 602 -1.09 -7.72 -15.08
CA GLY A 602 0.29 -8.21 -14.97
C GLY A 602 1.38 -7.24 -15.48
N PRO A 603 1.29 -6.72 -16.73
CA PRO A 603 2.28 -5.79 -17.27
C PRO A 603 2.37 -4.46 -16.50
N PHE A 604 1.24 -3.93 -16.04
CA PHE A 604 1.18 -2.69 -15.26
C PHE A 604 1.81 -2.88 -13.87
N TYR A 605 1.61 -4.04 -13.24
CA TYR A 605 2.25 -4.39 -11.98
C TYR A 605 3.78 -4.51 -12.11
N GLN A 606 4.28 -5.06 -13.23
CA GLN A 606 5.73 -5.11 -13.50
C GLN A 606 6.34 -3.71 -13.66
N ASP A 607 5.66 -2.79 -14.35
CA ASP A 607 6.14 -1.40 -14.42
C ASP A 607 6.03 -0.69 -13.07
N PHE A 608 4.98 -0.94 -12.28
CA PHE A 608 4.91 -0.45 -10.91
C PHE A 608 6.10 -0.93 -10.06
N LYS A 609 6.43 -2.23 -10.05
CA LYS A 609 7.64 -2.75 -9.36
C LYS A 609 8.92 -2.01 -9.83
N ARG A 610 9.04 -1.76 -11.14
CA ARG A 610 10.17 -1.05 -11.75
C ARG A 610 10.25 0.43 -11.37
N ARG A 611 9.12 1.12 -11.20
CA ARG A 611 9.05 2.50 -10.70
C ARG A 611 9.33 2.55 -9.19
N PHE A 612 8.65 1.72 -8.41
CA PHE A 612 8.74 1.71 -6.95
C PHE A 612 10.16 1.41 -6.45
N THR A 613 10.85 0.42 -7.05
CA THR A 613 12.27 0.15 -6.73
C THR A 613 13.17 1.38 -6.90
N ARG A 614 12.94 2.22 -7.92
CA ARG A 614 13.70 3.47 -8.15
C ARG A 614 13.32 4.59 -7.18
N LEU A 615 12.06 4.64 -6.73
CA LEU A 615 11.56 5.66 -5.81
C LEU A 615 11.93 5.41 -4.33
N LEU A 616 12.29 4.17 -3.97
CA LEU A 616 12.76 3.81 -2.61
C LEU A 616 13.98 4.62 -2.15
N GLY A 617 14.89 4.97 -3.06
CA GLY A 617 16.11 5.72 -2.74
C GLY A 617 15.91 7.23 -2.58
N SER A 618 14.69 7.73 -2.81
CA SER A 618 14.33 9.15 -2.75
C SER A 618 13.09 9.36 -1.88
N SER A 619 11.90 9.30 -2.47
CA SER A 619 10.62 9.66 -1.81
C SER A 619 10.25 8.73 -0.66
N PHE A 620 10.67 7.46 -0.71
CA PHE A 620 10.32 6.44 0.30
C PHE A 620 11.52 5.99 1.16
N ARG A 621 12.56 6.84 1.27
CA ARG A 621 13.78 6.55 2.05
C ARG A 621 13.52 6.26 3.52
N THR A 622 12.54 6.93 4.12
CA THR A 622 12.11 6.79 5.52
C THR A 622 11.01 5.76 5.75
N MET A 623 10.56 5.04 4.70
CA MET A 623 9.54 4.01 4.83
C MET A 623 10.05 2.80 5.63
N GLU A 624 9.24 2.24 6.51
CA GLU A 624 9.59 1.02 7.27
C GLU A 624 10.00 -0.11 6.32
N TYR A 625 11.16 -0.73 6.56
CA TYR A 625 11.69 -1.79 5.69
C TYR A 625 10.73 -2.98 5.54
N LYS A 626 9.94 -3.31 6.58
CA LYS A 626 8.94 -4.39 6.57
C LYS A 626 7.81 -4.11 5.57
N LEU A 627 7.43 -2.84 5.43
CA LEU A 627 6.42 -2.38 4.48
C LEU A 627 6.96 -2.41 3.05
N ALA A 628 8.16 -1.88 2.82
CA ALA A 628 8.83 -1.94 1.51
C ALA A 628 9.04 -3.38 1.02
N MET A 629 9.48 -4.29 1.91
CA MET A 629 9.56 -5.74 1.64
C MET A 629 8.19 -6.34 1.31
N SER A 630 7.13 -5.95 2.03
CA SER A 630 5.77 -6.47 1.79
C SER A 630 5.19 -6.03 0.45
N ILE A 631 5.55 -4.85 -0.05
CA ILE A 631 5.11 -4.25 -1.32
C ILE A 631 5.85 -4.85 -2.52
N LEU A 632 7.18 -4.99 -2.45
CA LEU A 632 7.98 -5.53 -3.55
C LEU A 632 7.74 -7.02 -3.78
N ASP A 633 7.46 -7.75 -2.70
CA ASP A 633 7.34 -9.20 -2.64
C ASP A 633 8.43 -9.94 -3.45
N PRO A 634 9.71 -9.86 -3.01
CA PRO A 634 10.77 -10.59 -3.68
C PRO A 634 10.52 -12.11 -3.58
N LYS A 635 10.68 -12.84 -4.67
CA LYS A 635 10.73 -14.31 -4.63
C LYS A 635 11.95 -14.73 -3.81
N ILE A 636 11.72 -15.17 -2.57
CA ILE A 636 12.78 -15.54 -1.62
C ILE A 636 13.34 -16.93 -1.98
N ASN A 637 12.45 -17.84 -2.37
CA ASN A 637 12.78 -19.20 -2.79
C ASN A 637 12.63 -19.33 -4.32
N PHE A 638 13.74 -19.44 -5.03
CA PHE A 638 13.80 -19.84 -6.45
C PHE A 638 14.01 -21.36 -6.56
N GLN A 639 13.28 -22.13 -5.76
CA GLN A 639 13.67 -23.52 -5.46
C GLN A 639 13.12 -24.54 -6.46
N ASP A 640 11.98 -24.26 -7.08
CA ASP A 640 11.32 -25.11 -8.07
C ASP A 640 11.01 -24.32 -9.36
N LEU A 641 12.06 -23.79 -9.97
CA LEU A 641 12.07 -23.55 -11.42
C LEU A 641 13.11 -24.49 -12.03
N GLU A 642 12.63 -25.49 -12.75
CA GLU A 642 13.44 -26.16 -13.77
C GLU A 642 14.03 -25.11 -14.74
N PRO A 643 15.17 -25.38 -15.40
CA PRO A 643 15.73 -24.47 -16.40
C PRO A 643 14.96 -24.52 -17.74
N THR A 644 13.62 -24.51 -17.69
CA THR A 644 12.67 -24.52 -18.82
C THR A 644 12.58 -23.18 -19.57
N MET A 645 13.61 -22.36 -19.44
CA MET A 645 14.13 -21.39 -20.42
C MET A 645 15.54 -21.01 -19.91
N PRO A 646 16.63 -21.17 -20.69
CA PRO A 646 17.86 -20.44 -20.35
C PRO A 646 17.56 -18.94 -20.39
N PRO A 647 18.13 -18.11 -19.49
CA PRO A 647 17.97 -16.67 -19.58
C PRO A 647 18.50 -16.24 -20.96
N SER A 648 17.63 -15.63 -21.77
CA SER A 648 17.95 -15.37 -23.18
C SER A 648 19.27 -14.62 -23.33
N ASN A 649 19.99 -14.82 -24.43
CA ASN A 649 21.35 -14.28 -24.64
C ASN A 649 21.44 -12.73 -24.53
N GLY A 650 20.30 -12.04 -24.46
CA GLY A 650 20.18 -10.63 -24.06
C GLY A 650 20.57 -10.31 -22.61
N PHE A 651 20.51 -11.26 -21.66
CA PHE A 651 20.79 -10.96 -20.25
C PHE A 651 22.27 -10.65 -20.01
N LEU A 652 23.19 -11.47 -20.52
CA LEU A 652 24.63 -11.23 -20.38
C LEU A 652 25.10 -10.00 -21.16
N THR A 653 24.57 -9.79 -22.38
CA THR A 653 24.83 -8.55 -23.12
C THR A 653 24.29 -7.31 -22.40
N SER A 654 23.20 -7.43 -21.61
CA SER A 654 22.75 -6.35 -20.72
C SER A 654 23.64 -6.16 -19.49
N LEU A 655 24.23 -7.22 -18.92
CA LEU A 655 25.14 -7.13 -17.77
C LEU A 655 26.52 -6.57 -18.16
N ASN A 656 27.03 -6.92 -19.34
CA ASN A 656 28.31 -6.42 -19.86
C ASN A 656 28.28 -4.92 -20.20
N GLY A 657 27.10 -4.32 -20.29
CA GLY A 657 26.91 -2.86 -20.34
C GLY A 657 26.71 -2.18 -18.98
N ILE A 658 26.72 -2.94 -17.87
CA ILE A 658 26.39 -2.48 -16.52
C ILE A 658 27.57 -2.68 -15.52
N PHE A 659 28.39 -3.71 -15.69
CA PHE A 659 29.52 -4.00 -14.80
C PHE A 659 30.86 -4.05 -15.55
N SER A 660 31.89 -3.40 -15.01
CA SER A 660 33.26 -3.51 -15.51
C SER A 660 33.93 -4.80 -15.00
N PRO A 661 34.89 -5.39 -15.75
CA PRO A 661 35.78 -6.42 -15.21
C PRO A 661 36.55 -5.98 -13.94
N HIS A 662 36.71 -4.67 -13.72
CA HIS A 662 37.28 -4.12 -12.49
C HIS A 662 36.30 -4.21 -11.31
N ASP A 663 34.99 -4.06 -11.55
CA ASP A 663 33.95 -4.13 -10.51
C ASP A 663 33.76 -5.56 -10.01
N MET A 664 33.87 -6.55 -10.89
CA MET A 664 33.89 -7.96 -10.49
C MET A 664 35.06 -8.24 -9.54
N LYS A 665 36.27 -7.73 -9.82
CA LYS A 665 37.44 -7.85 -8.94
C LYS A 665 37.30 -7.11 -7.61
N ARG A 666 36.66 -5.93 -7.60
CA ARG A 666 36.33 -5.19 -6.37
C ARG A 666 35.37 -5.99 -5.49
N LEU A 667 34.38 -6.62 -6.10
CA LEU A 667 33.39 -7.46 -5.42
C LEU A 667 34.01 -8.78 -4.91
N GLU A 668 34.88 -9.41 -5.70
CA GLU A 668 35.71 -10.56 -5.29
C GLU A 668 36.57 -10.20 -4.06
N ALA A 669 37.29 -9.08 -4.10
CA ALA A 669 38.09 -8.57 -2.97
C ALA A 669 37.24 -8.32 -1.72
N TYR A 670 36.03 -7.78 -1.86
CA TYR A 670 35.10 -7.65 -0.73
C TYR A 670 34.65 -9.02 -0.19
N THR A 671 34.29 -9.97 -1.06
CA THR A 671 33.88 -11.32 -0.61
C THR A 671 35.01 -12.13 0.00
N SER A 672 36.27 -11.87 -0.35
CA SER A 672 37.43 -12.48 0.31
C SER A 672 37.81 -11.77 1.63
N ASN A 673 37.01 -10.79 2.08
CA ASN A 673 37.26 -9.92 3.23
C ASN A 673 38.57 -9.08 3.12
N LEU A 674 39.03 -8.81 1.89
CA LEU A 674 40.26 -8.04 1.60
C LEU A 674 39.99 -6.53 1.36
N ALA A 675 38.73 -6.11 1.30
CA ALA A 675 38.33 -4.73 1.04
C ALA A 675 37.22 -4.26 1.99
N ASP A 676 37.20 -2.96 2.29
CA ASP A 676 36.17 -2.33 3.12
C ASP A 676 34.81 -2.23 2.43
N PHE A 677 33.75 -2.16 3.26
CA PHE A 677 32.35 -1.96 2.83
C PHE A 677 32.17 -0.77 1.86
N HIS A 678 32.92 0.32 2.07
CA HIS A 678 32.84 1.52 1.23
C HIS A 678 33.32 1.28 -0.22
N MET A 679 34.19 0.29 -0.46
CA MET A 679 34.75 0.00 -1.80
C MET A 679 33.79 -0.68 -2.77
N ILE A 680 32.56 -1.00 -2.33
CA ILE A 680 31.51 -1.59 -3.17
C ILE A 680 30.15 -0.88 -3.07
N LEU A 681 30.04 0.23 -2.32
CA LEU A 681 28.77 0.93 -2.06
C LEU A 681 28.07 1.45 -3.32
N ASP A 682 28.86 1.79 -4.34
CA ASP A 682 28.43 2.16 -5.70
C ASP A 682 27.80 0.99 -6.48
N LEU A 683 28.27 -0.24 -6.23
CA LEU A 683 27.79 -1.45 -6.91
C LEU A 683 26.51 -2.02 -6.27
N VAL A 684 26.26 -1.75 -4.98
CA VAL A 684 25.11 -2.33 -4.25
C VAL A 684 23.76 -1.97 -4.90
N PRO A 685 23.44 -0.70 -5.22
CA PRO A 685 22.13 -0.37 -5.78
C PRO A 685 21.88 -1.05 -7.12
N ILE A 686 22.91 -1.17 -7.96
CA ILE A 686 22.84 -1.82 -9.27
C ILE A 686 22.49 -3.31 -9.11
N LEU A 687 23.24 -4.03 -8.26
CA LEU A 687 23.01 -5.45 -7.98
C LEU A 687 21.63 -5.71 -7.36
N VAL A 688 21.24 -4.87 -6.38
CA VAL A 688 19.98 -5.01 -5.67
C VAL A 688 18.79 -4.65 -6.58
N HIS A 689 18.92 -3.69 -7.50
CA HIS A 689 17.91 -3.44 -8.53
C HIS A 689 17.68 -4.65 -9.46
N GLN A 690 18.72 -5.37 -9.90
CA GLN A 690 18.54 -6.57 -10.72
C GLN A 690 17.95 -7.74 -9.91
N TYR A 691 18.30 -7.84 -8.62
CA TYR A 691 17.71 -8.83 -7.70
C TYR A 691 16.19 -8.62 -7.51
N TYR A 692 15.76 -7.40 -7.17
CA TYR A 692 14.33 -7.08 -6.98
C TYR A 692 13.53 -6.98 -8.30
N GLN A 693 14.20 -7.04 -9.45
CA GLN A 693 13.56 -7.27 -10.77
C GLN A 693 13.46 -8.77 -11.12
N GLU A 694 13.74 -9.68 -10.17
CA GLU A 694 13.67 -11.14 -10.33
C GLU A 694 14.65 -11.73 -11.38
N LYS A 695 15.58 -10.91 -11.89
CA LYS A 695 16.60 -11.29 -12.90
C LYS A 695 17.83 -12.00 -12.33
N LEU A 696 18.07 -11.87 -11.02
CA LEU A 696 19.11 -12.61 -10.30
C LEU A 696 18.42 -13.64 -9.38
N PRO A 697 18.08 -14.85 -9.87
CA PRO A 697 17.44 -15.90 -9.07
C PRO A 697 18.39 -16.48 -8.01
N VAL A 698 18.55 -15.75 -6.91
CA VAL A 698 19.45 -16.07 -5.80
C VAL A 698 18.64 -16.20 -4.51
N THR A 699 18.69 -17.37 -3.88
CA THR A 699 17.98 -17.63 -2.62
C THR A 699 18.63 -16.90 -1.45
N LEU A 700 17.96 -15.88 -0.91
CA LEU A 700 18.36 -15.12 0.27
C LEU A 700 17.43 -15.46 1.44
N SER A 701 17.84 -15.21 2.68
CA SER A 701 16.87 -15.20 3.79
C SER A 701 16.11 -13.86 3.85
N TYR A 702 14.93 -13.82 4.48
CA TYR A 702 14.16 -12.57 4.64
C TYR A 702 15.00 -11.45 5.29
N ALA A 703 15.85 -11.79 6.26
CA ALA A 703 16.77 -10.84 6.89
C ALA A 703 17.89 -10.38 5.95
N GLN A 704 18.44 -11.26 5.11
CA GLN A 704 19.42 -10.90 4.07
C GLN A 704 18.83 -9.94 3.03
N ALA A 705 17.63 -10.25 2.52
CA ALA A 705 16.91 -9.39 1.60
C ALA A 705 16.56 -8.02 2.24
N SER A 706 16.08 -8.01 3.49
CA SER A 706 15.76 -6.78 4.23
C SER A 706 16.99 -5.86 4.39
N VAL A 707 18.16 -6.42 4.75
CA VAL A 707 19.42 -5.65 4.88
C VAL A 707 19.88 -5.12 3.52
N LEU A 708 19.77 -5.91 2.44
CA LEU A 708 20.05 -5.43 1.08
C LEU A 708 19.11 -4.31 0.62
N LEU A 709 17.82 -4.36 0.98
CA LEU A 709 16.85 -3.30 0.67
C LEU A 709 17.22 -1.98 1.35
N CYS A 710 17.53 -2.04 2.65
CA CYS A 710 17.89 -0.84 3.42
C CYS A 710 19.16 -0.17 2.89
N ILE A 711 20.20 -0.97 2.61
CA ILE A 711 21.50 -0.46 2.12
C ILE A 711 21.43 -0.05 0.65
N GLY A 712 20.85 -0.90 -0.22
CA GLY A 712 20.94 -0.75 -1.68
C GLY A 712 19.76 -0.10 -2.38
N LEU A 713 18.56 -0.09 -1.79
CA LEU A 713 17.39 0.59 -2.38
C LEU A 713 17.01 1.86 -1.62
N GLN A 714 17.05 1.86 -0.29
CA GLN A 714 16.74 3.05 0.52
C GLN A 714 17.98 3.92 0.82
N ASN A 715 19.18 3.46 0.48
CA ASN A 715 20.45 4.16 0.73
C ASN A 715 20.56 4.64 2.20
N GLN A 716 20.23 3.77 3.16
CA GLN A 716 20.23 4.08 4.59
C GLN A 716 21.57 3.82 5.26
N ASN A 717 21.90 4.67 6.24
CA ASN A 717 23.11 4.53 7.05
C ASN A 717 22.99 3.34 8.02
N ILE A 718 24.10 2.66 8.31
CA ILE A 718 24.08 1.44 9.15
C ILE A 718 23.46 1.71 10.53
N SER A 719 23.72 2.87 11.15
CA SER A 719 23.12 3.24 12.45
C SER A 719 21.60 3.50 12.41
N TYR A 720 21.03 3.79 11.24
CA TYR A 720 19.57 3.81 11.07
C TYR A 720 19.01 2.38 11.02
N ILE A 721 19.73 1.47 10.34
CA ILE A 721 19.39 0.05 10.21
C ILE A 721 19.51 -0.68 11.57
N GLU A 722 20.48 -0.30 12.40
CA GLU A 722 20.64 -0.76 13.79
C GLU A 722 19.36 -0.47 14.61
N GLY A 723 18.82 0.76 14.52
CA GLY A 723 17.59 1.14 15.22
C GLY A 723 16.32 0.46 14.68
N GLU A 724 16.16 0.40 13.34
CA GLU A 724 14.98 -0.17 12.68
C GLU A 724 14.86 -1.70 12.84
N ILE A 725 15.96 -2.43 12.61
CA ILE A 725 15.97 -3.91 12.62
C ILE A 725 16.28 -4.45 14.03
N LYS A 726 16.78 -3.61 14.95
CA LYS A 726 17.21 -3.98 16.32
C LYS A 726 18.25 -5.09 16.34
N LEU A 727 19.23 -4.99 15.42
CA LEU A 727 20.38 -5.89 15.31
C LEU A 727 21.68 -5.10 15.51
N GLU A 728 22.68 -5.74 16.10
CA GLU A 728 24.00 -5.14 16.26
C GLU A 728 24.70 -4.93 14.91
N ARG A 729 25.52 -3.88 14.83
CA ARG A 729 26.31 -3.49 13.66
C ARG A 729 27.07 -4.66 13.00
N GLN A 730 27.71 -5.50 13.82
CA GLN A 730 28.49 -6.64 13.34
C GLN A 730 27.61 -7.70 12.68
N GLN A 731 26.40 -7.93 13.22
CA GLN A 731 25.45 -8.90 12.68
C GLN A 731 24.93 -8.45 11.30
N ILE A 732 24.56 -7.16 11.17
CA ILE A 732 24.14 -6.54 9.90
C ILE A 732 25.22 -6.68 8.84
N LEU A 733 26.48 -6.32 9.15
CA LEU A 733 27.61 -6.49 8.23
C LEU A 733 27.84 -7.96 7.86
N SER A 734 27.70 -8.90 8.80
CA SER A 734 27.83 -10.33 8.52
C SER A 734 26.75 -10.86 7.56
N LEU A 735 25.51 -10.38 7.68
CA LEU A 735 24.40 -10.73 6.80
C LEU A 735 24.62 -10.15 5.39
N PHE A 736 25.10 -8.93 5.31
CA PHE A 736 25.44 -8.27 4.05
C PHE A 736 26.59 -8.98 3.32
N ILE A 737 27.69 -9.31 4.00
CA ILE A 737 28.81 -10.11 3.43
C ILE A 737 28.32 -11.48 2.93
N LYS A 738 27.49 -12.19 3.72
CA LYS A 738 26.87 -13.47 3.32
C LYS A 738 25.99 -13.33 2.07
N SER A 739 25.33 -12.18 1.89
CA SER A 739 24.49 -11.90 0.72
C SER A 739 25.33 -11.60 -0.53
N MET A 740 26.37 -10.77 -0.39
CA MET A 740 27.32 -10.49 -1.48
C MET A 740 28.09 -11.74 -1.93
N LYS A 741 28.44 -12.65 -1.01
CA LYS A 741 29.03 -13.96 -1.34
C LYS A 741 28.13 -14.81 -2.25
N LYS A 742 26.80 -14.78 -2.04
CA LYS A 742 25.84 -15.48 -2.90
C LYS A 742 25.72 -14.82 -4.28
N LEU A 743 25.60 -13.49 -4.32
CA LEU A 743 25.53 -12.73 -5.58
C LEU A 743 26.80 -12.91 -6.42
N HIS A 744 27.99 -12.85 -5.81
CA HIS A 744 29.26 -13.13 -6.47
C HIS A 744 29.30 -14.54 -7.07
N LYS A 745 28.97 -15.56 -6.27
CA LYS A 745 28.98 -16.97 -6.73
C LYS A 745 28.03 -17.19 -7.92
N TYR A 746 26.89 -16.51 -7.94
CA TYR A 746 25.95 -16.57 -9.06
C TYR A 746 26.52 -15.89 -10.31
N LEU A 747 27.00 -14.65 -10.21
CA LEU A 747 27.56 -13.90 -11.34
C LEU A 747 28.81 -14.57 -11.92
N TYR A 748 29.74 -14.99 -11.06
CA TYR A 748 30.92 -15.77 -11.45
C TYR A 748 30.51 -17.07 -12.13
N GLY A 749 29.52 -17.79 -11.58
CA GLY A 749 29.00 -19.03 -12.16
C GLY A 749 28.32 -18.87 -13.53
N ILE A 750 27.86 -17.66 -13.89
CA ILE A 750 27.43 -17.38 -15.27
C ILE A 750 28.64 -17.03 -16.14
N ALA A 751 29.55 -16.17 -15.67
CA ALA A 751 30.75 -15.78 -16.42
C ALA A 751 31.64 -16.99 -16.77
N SER A 752 31.80 -17.95 -15.85
CA SER A 752 32.49 -19.22 -16.13
C SER A 752 31.78 -20.02 -17.22
N LYS A 753 30.45 -20.10 -17.23
CA LYS A 753 29.69 -20.78 -18.28
C LYS A 753 29.78 -20.08 -19.64
N GLU A 754 29.86 -18.75 -19.66
CA GLU A 754 30.10 -17.99 -20.89
C GLU A 754 31.51 -18.29 -21.44
N ILE A 755 32.53 -18.35 -20.56
CA ILE A 755 33.90 -18.77 -20.91
C ILE A 755 33.92 -20.24 -21.41
N GLU A 756 33.24 -21.17 -20.73
CA GLU A 756 33.09 -22.58 -21.15
C GLU A 756 32.35 -22.74 -22.48
N SER A 757 31.46 -21.79 -22.83
CA SER A 757 30.73 -21.78 -24.11
C SER A 757 31.53 -21.14 -25.26
N THR A 758 32.49 -20.28 -24.95
CA THR A 758 33.33 -19.56 -25.92
C THR A 758 34.71 -20.22 -26.11
N LEU A 759 35.14 -21.05 -25.15
CA LEU A 759 36.27 -21.96 -25.32
C LEU A 759 36.01 -22.96 -26.47
N PRO A 760 36.97 -23.15 -27.39
CA PRO A 760 36.81 -24.09 -28.49
C PRO A 760 36.82 -25.52 -27.93
N ARG A 761 35.64 -26.16 -27.88
CA ARG A 761 35.55 -27.58 -27.57
C ARG A 761 36.35 -28.36 -28.62
N LEU A 762 37.37 -29.09 -28.16
CA LEU A 762 37.99 -30.13 -28.97
C LEU A 762 36.88 -31.10 -29.40
N ARG A 763 36.90 -31.53 -30.67
CA ARG A 763 35.98 -32.59 -31.11
C ARG A 763 36.30 -33.84 -30.31
N GLU A 764 35.36 -34.29 -29.49
CA GLU A 764 35.38 -35.65 -28.97
C GLU A 764 35.35 -36.59 -30.18
N ILE A 765 36.44 -37.34 -30.38
CA ILE A 765 36.49 -38.41 -31.36
C ILE A 765 35.69 -39.55 -30.74
N VAL A 766 34.39 -39.57 -31.03
CA VAL A 766 33.51 -40.69 -30.67
C VAL A 766 34.03 -41.91 -31.41
N MET A 767 34.71 -42.79 -30.66
CA MET A 767 35.11 -44.11 -31.13
C MET A 767 33.85 -44.99 -31.19
N GLU A 768 33.03 -44.77 -32.21
CA GLU A 768 31.90 -45.66 -32.51
C GLU A 768 32.46 -47.07 -32.78
N PRO A 769 31.97 -48.11 -32.07
CA PRO A 769 32.43 -49.47 -32.33
C PRO A 769 32.01 -49.87 -33.74
N HIS A 770 32.96 -50.36 -34.54
CA HIS A 770 32.67 -50.84 -35.89
C HIS A 770 31.53 -51.88 -35.87
N THR A 771 30.58 -51.73 -36.79
CA THR A 771 29.36 -52.57 -36.86
C THR A 771 29.58 -53.98 -37.40
N ILE A 772 30.85 -54.37 -37.56
CA ILE A 772 31.32 -55.65 -38.09
C ILE A 772 32.42 -56.10 -37.12
N SER A 773 32.36 -57.34 -36.64
CA SER A 773 33.41 -57.87 -35.75
C SER A 773 34.72 -58.09 -36.53
N VAL A 774 35.85 -58.05 -35.83
CA VAL A 774 37.17 -58.32 -36.43
C VAL A 774 37.21 -59.72 -37.04
N ASP A 775 36.50 -60.68 -36.45
CA ASP A 775 36.39 -62.04 -36.97
C ASP A 775 35.57 -62.11 -38.28
N GLU A 776 34.52 -61.29 -38.44
CA GLU A 776 33.76 -61.19 -39.69
C GLU A 776 34.58 -60.52 -40.81
N ASP A 777 35.27 -59.42 -40.50
CA ASP A 777 36.16 -58.72 -41.46
C ASP A 777 37.33 -59.61 -41.90
N LEU A 778 37.92 -60.38 -40.97
CA LEU A 778 38.92 -61.42 -41.30
C LEU A 778 38.34 -62.56 -42.14
N ASN A 779 37.10 -62.99 -41.91
CA ASN A 779 36.47 -64.06 -42.69
C ASN A 779 36.10 -63.61 -44.11
N ASP A 780 35.62 -62.38 -44.32
CA ASP A 780 35.36 -61.86 -45.67
C ASP A 780 36.66 -61.51 -46.40
N ALA A 781 37.71 -61.07 -45.70
CA ALA A 781 39.05 -60.98 -46.27
C ALA A 781 39.59 -62.37 -46.67
N ALA A 782 39.36 -63.40 -45.86
CA ALA A 782 39.74 -64.78 -46.18
C ALA A 782 39.00 -65.32 -47.42
N LYS A 783 37.68 -65.07 -47.56
CA LYS A 783 36.93 -65.39 -48.78
C LYS A 783 37.48 -64.68 -50.01
N GLN A 784 37.75 -63.37 -49.92
CA GLN A 784 38.32 -62.62 -51.04
C GLN A 784 39.69 -63.16 -51.46
N VAL A 785 40.49 -63.65 -50.50
CA VAL A 785 41.77 -64.33 -50.76
C VAL A 785 41.58 -65.72 -51.36
N GLU A 786 40.61 -66.51 -50.90
CA GLU A 786 40.26 -67.81 -51.49
C GLU A 786 39.76 -67.67 -52.93
N ASP A 787 38.78 -66.79 -53.17
CA ASP A 787 38.17 -66.62 -54.49
C ASP A 787 39.16 -65.94 -55.45
N GLY A 788 39.99 -65.03 -54.93
CA GLY A 788 41.16 -64.49 -55.64
C GLY A 788 42.29 -65.50 -55.88
N MET A 789 42.31 -66.64 -55.18
CA MET A 789 43.16 -67.79 -55.52
C MET A 789 42.48 -68.72 -56.53
N LYS A 790 41.20 -69.07 -56.36
CA LYS A 790 40.40 -69.90 -57.28
C LYS A 790 40.45 -69.33 -58.71
N ALA A 791 40.13 -68.04 -58.87
CA ALA A 791 40.19 -67.34 -60.14
C ALA A 791 41.60 -67.31 -60.75
N LYS A 792 42.66 -67.28 -59.92
CA LYS A 792 44.04 -67.38 -60.41
C LYS A 792 44.37 -68.79 -60.90
N THR A 793 43.99 -69.84 -60.17
CA THR A 793 44.16 -71.22 -60.64
C THR A 793 43.42 -71.50 -61.93
N GLU A 794 42.21 -70.97 -62.11
CA GLU A 794 41.47 -71.08 -63.37
C GLU A 794 42.19 -70.33 -64.51
N SER A 795 42.67 -69.10 -64.27
CA SER A 795 43.46 -68.35 -65.27
C SER A 795 44.85 -68.95 -65.58
N LEU A 796 45.33 -69.91 -64.79
CA LEU A 796 46.60 -70.61 -64.99
C LEU A 796 46.43 -71.94 -65.75
N LEU A 797 45.20 -72.31 -66.12
CA LEU A 797 44.88 -73.51 -66.89
C LEU A 797 44.48 -73.21 -68.35
N ASP A 798 44.66 -71.97 -68.81
CA ASP A 798 44.56 -71.62 -70.24
C ASP A 798 45.67 -72.32 -71.05
N PRO A 799 45.34 -73.12 -72.08
CA PRO A 799 46.30 -74.00 -72.75
C PRO A 799 47.42 -73.27 -73.52
N ASP A 800 47.21 -72.00 -73.88
CA ASP A 800 48.19 -71.20 -74.62
C ASP A 800 49.41 -70.79 -73.76
N PHE A 801 49.30 -70.77 -72.43
CA PHE A 801 50.43 -70.45 -71.55
C PHE A 801 51.46 -71.58 -71.43
N LEU A 802 51.05 -72.85 -71.62
CA LEU A 802 51.96 -74.00 -71.57
C LEU A 802 52.99 -73.99 -72.71
N GLN A 803 52.69 -73.34 -73.84
CA GLN A 803 53.60 -73.26 -74.99
C GLN A 803 54.83 -72.36 -74.74
N GLN A 804 54.83 -71.53 -73.69
CA GLN A 804 55.93 -70.60 -73.39
C GLN A 804 57.13 -71.25 -72.66
N TYR A 805 57.02 -72.52 -72.26
CA TYR A 805 58.05 -73.26 -71.52
C TYR A 805 58.92 -74.19 -72.40
N ALA A 806 58.77 -74.16 -73.73
CA ALA A 806 59.61 -74.92 -74.64
C ALA A 806 61.03 -74.33 -74.74
N ILE A 807 62.01 -75.02 -74.15
CA ILE A 807 63.44 -74.66 -74.19
C ILE A 807 64.03 -75.11 -75.54
N ALA A 808 64.96 -74.32 -76.09
CA ALA A 808 65.73 -74.67 -77.29
C ALA A 808 67.23 -74.64 -76.99
N ASP A 809 67.87 -75.81 -77.01
CA ASP A 809 69.28 -75.97 -76.67
C ASP A 809 70.24 -75.26 -77.64
N ARG A 810 71.26 -74.61 -77.07
CA ARG A 810 72.50 -74.24 -77.76
C ARG A 810 73.69 -74.44 -76.81
N GLU A 811 74.35 -75.58 -76.96
CA GLU A 811 75.41 -76.08 -76.09
C GLU A 811 76.59 -75.11 -75.92
N ALA A 812 76.85 -74.24 -76.89
CA ALA A 812 77.92 -73.23 -76.84
C ALA A 812 77.83 -72.25 -75.65
N ASP A 813 76.64 -72.02 -75.11
CA ASP A 813 76.44 -71.19 -73.91
C ASP A 813 76.56 -72.01 -72.60
N PHE A 814 76.43 -73.34 -72.67
CA PHE A 814 76.69 -74.26 -71.56
C PHE A 814 78.17 -74.66 -71.48
N GLU A 815 78.82 -75.02 -72.59
CA GLU A 815 80.22 -75.46 -72.62
C GLU A 815 81.20 -74.34 -72.22
N LYS A 816 80.96 -73.09 -72.64
CA LYS A 816 81.74 -71.93 -72.15
C LYS A 816 81.66 -71.77 -70.63
N ALA A 817 80.55 -72.19 -70.02
CA ALA A 817 80.34 -72.14 -68.58
C ALA A 817 80.75 -73.43 -67.85
N LEU A 818 81.18 -74.46 -68.57
CA LEU A 818 81.84 -75.67 -68.04
C LEU A 818 83.37 -75.64 -68.21
N GLN A 819 83.89 -75.06 -69.30
CA GLN A 819 85.33 -75.07 -69.63
C GLN A 819 86.13 -73.84 -69.16
N ASN A 820 85.49 -72.79 -68.65
CA ASN A 820 86.15 -71.77 -67.82
C ASN A 820 86.41 -72.30 -66.39
N GLY A 821 86.94 -73.53 -66.28
CA GLY A 821 87.07 -74.28 -65.04
C GLY A 821 88.51 -74.37 -64.52
N SER A 822 88.69 -74.19 -63.22
CA SER A 822 89.89 -74.61 -62.47
C SER A 822 89.66 -74.70 -60.96
N GLY A 823 88.61 -75.42 -60.56
CA GLY A 823 88.32 -75.80 -59.16
C GLY A 823 87.42 -74.81 -58.40
N LYS A 824 86.32 -75.22 -57.75
CA LYS A 824 85.69 -76.56 -57.63
C LYS A 824 84.19 -76.44 -57.91
N LEU A 825 83.62 -77.38 -58.68
CA LEU A 825 82.17 -77.62 -58.68
C LEU A 825 81.86 -78.61 -57.55
N PRO A 826 81.24 -78.16 -56.46
CA PRO A 826 79.88 -78.60 -56.10
C PRO A 826 79.07 -77.47 -55.41
N SER A 827 77.77 -77.56 -55.13
CA SER A 827 76.70 -78.49 -55.54
C SER A 827 75.39 -77.68 -55.50
N GLY A 828 74.81 -77.39 -56.67
CA GLY A 828 73.68 -76.45 -56.78
C GLY A 828 73.27 -76.14 -58.23
N GLY A 829 74.19 -76.30 -59.18
CA GLY A 829 73.85 -76.77 -60.54
C GLY A 829 73.05 -75.86 -61.47
N LEU A 830 72.91 -74.55 -61.18
CA LEU A 830 72.20 -73.62 -62.05
C LEU A 830 73.15 -72.85 -62.98
N LEU A 831 73.10 -73.24 -64.26
CA LEU A 831 73.70 -72.55 -65.40
C LEU A 831 72.59 -71.75 -66.12
N SER A 832 72.90 -70.54 -66.60
CA SER A 832 71.90 -69.66 -67.22
C SER A 832 72.53 -68.74 -68.27
N VAL A 833 72.02 -68.80 -69.50
CA VAL A 833 72.22 -67.79 -70.55
C VAL A 833 70.87 -67.52 -71.23
N LYS A 834 70.78 -66.44 -72.02
CA LYS A 834 69.57 -65.62 -72.19
C LYS A 834 68.68 -66.04 -73.35
N SER A 835 67.37 -66.15 -73.12
CA SER A 835 66.35 -66.09 -74.19
C SER A 835 65.98 -64.63 -74.53
N SER A 836 65.28 -64.40 -75.65
CA SER A 836 65.12 -63.06 -76.22
C SER A 836 63.68 -62.70 -76.62
N ARG A 837 63.12 -61.66 -75.97
CA ARG A 837 62.19 -60.64 -76.53
C ARG A 837 61.80 -59.61 -75.44
N THR A 838 61.58 -58.36 -75.83
CA THR A 838 61.46 -57.18 -74.95
C THR A 838 60.02 -56.67 -74.75
N LYS A 839 59.76 -55.91 -73.65
CA LYS A 839 58.46 -55.34 -73.24
C LYS A 839 58.58 -53.83 -72.85
N MET A 840 57.46 -53.17 -72.50
CA MET A 840 57.27 -51.70 -72.37
C MET A 840 57.18 -51.14 -70.91
N GLU A 841 57.41 -49.83 -70.71
CA GLU A 841 57.15 -48.95 -69.52
C GLU A 841 56.71 -47.53 -70.04
N LYS A 842 56.03 -46.54 -69.41
CA LYS A 842 55.81 -45.98 -68.03
C LYS A 842 56.67 -44.76 -67.65
N HIS A 843 56.09 -43.77 -66.94
CA HIS A 843 56.75 -42.48 -66.52
C HIS A 843 56.00 -41.71 -65.39
N GLY A 844 56.65 -40.72 -64.73
CA GLY A 844 56.04 -39.77 -63.76
C GLY A 844 57.02 -38.88 -62.93
N LYS A 845 56.49 -38.08 -61.97
CA LYS A 845 57.11 -37.19 -60.92
C LYS A 845 57.67 -35.78 -61.27
N GLN A 846 57.48 -34.80 -60.36
CA GLN A 846 58.54 -33.99 -59.67
C GLN A 846 57.99 -33.01 -58.56
N GLU A 847 58.86 -32.27 -57.86
CA GLU A 847 58.62 -31.55 -56.57
C GLU A 847 59.20 -30.10 -56.53
N LYS A 848 58.78 -29.23 -55.58
CA LYS A 848 59.63 -28.34 -54.70
C LYS A 848 58.84 -27.36 -53.78
N SER A 849 59.52 -26.47 -53.02
CA SER A 849 59.08 -25.92 -51.72
C SER A 849 59.34 -24.41 -51.44
N HIS A 850 58.90 -23.95 -50.24
CA HIS A 850 59.13 -22.65 -49.53
C HIS A 850 58.15 -21.46 -49.72
N LYS A 851 58.28 -20.43 -48.86
CA LYS A 851 57.22 -19.52 -48.36
C LYS A 851 57.38 -18.04 -48.74
N SER A 852 56.26 -17.29 -48.75
CA SER A 852 56.02 -15.92 -48.20
C SER A 852 55.26 -14.96 -49.13
N GLY A 853 54.49 -14.01 -48.57
CA GLY A 853 53.84 -12.91 -49.29
C GLY A 853 52.43 -12.51 -48.76
N GLU A 854 52.19 -11.22 -48.52
CA GLU A 854 50.88 -10.64 -48.12
C GLU A 854 50.08 -10.06 -49.31
N LYS A 855 48.75 -9.88 -49.14
CA LYS A 855 47.93 -8.66 -49.46
C LYS A 855 46.44 -8.97 -49.17
N ARG A 856 45.62 -8.16 -48.49
CA ARG A 856 45.26 -6.70 -48.50
C ARG A 856 44.01 -6.37 -49.33
N SER A 857 42.94 -5.97 -48.64
CA SER A 857 41.77 -5.17 -49.07
C SER A 857 40.97 -4.85 -47.77
N LYS A 858 40.43 -3.66 -47.44
CA LYS A 858 40.20 -2.36 -48.11
C LYS A 858 39.24 -2.42 -49.33
N ASP A 859 38.16 -1.63 -49.43
CA ASP A 859 37.77 -0.41 -48.71
C ASP A 859 36.23 -0.16 -48.67
N HIS A 860 35.77 0.79 -47.83
CA HIS A 860 34.67 1.81 -47.97
C HIS A 860 33.40 1.56 -48.85
N HIS A 861 32.19 2.12 -48.61
CA HIS A 861 31.56 2.85 -47.48
C HIS A 861 30.02 3.00 -47.67
N SER A 862 29.35 3.71 -46.74
CA SER A 862 28.13 4.55 -46.93
C SER A 862 26.83 4.00 -47.57
N SER A 863 25.95 3.48 -46.71
CA SER A 863 24.61 4.02 -46.38
C SER A 863 23.55 4.49 -47.43
N LYS A 864 22.30 4.05 -47.14
CA LYS A 864 20.99 4.71 -47.38
C LYS A 864 20.33 4.73 -48.79
N SER A 865 19.28 3.90 -48.89
CA SER A 865 17.87 4.32 -49.09
C SER A 865 17.14 4.08 -50.43
N ASN A 866 16.09 3.25 -50.32
CA ASN A 866 14.72 3.39 -50.84
C ASN A 866 14.32 3.19 -52.32
N LYS A 867 13.14 2.57 -52.46
CA LYS A 867 12.17 2.51 -53.59
C LYS A 867 12.55 1.86 -54.94
N LYS A 868 11.87 0.74 -55.21
CA LYS A 868 11.60 0.16 -56.55
C LYS A 868 10.99 1.18 -57.52
N ARG A 869 11.38 1.14 -58.81
CA ARG A 869 10.43 1.19 -59.96
C ARG A 869 11.09 0.93 -61.32
N LYS A 870 10.85 -0.25 -61.91
CA LYS A 870 10.29 -0.48 -63.26
C LYS A 870 10.25 -1.99 -63.55
N SER A 871 9.34 -2.37 -64.47
CA SER A 871 9.01 -3.74 -64.90
C SER A 871 8.96 -4.74 -63.73
#